data_AF-A0A6I2L5X3-F1
#
_entry.id   AF-A0A6I2L5X3-F1
#
_cell.length_a   1.000
_cell.length_b   1.000
_cell.length_c   1.000
_cell.angle_alpha   90.00
_cell.angle_beta   90.00
_cell.angle_gamma   90.00
#
_symmetry.space_group_name_H-M   'P 1'
#
loop_
_entity.id
_entity.type
_entity.pdbx_description
1 polymer ?
#
loop_
_entity_poly.entity_id
_entity_poly.type
_entity_poly.pdbx_seq_one_letter_code
_entity_poly.pdbx_strand_id
1 'polypeptide(L)'
;MKTAKILHLSDLHFGFKHDKQKWQAIVRHVKETHPALIVITGDVVNSPWWWDLRTARTRLTELKALLPADSVPTANKAATAGEAIKRVVYVPGNHDTRWSGLIDLIWLDLLGLMCFVLFFAALFFAPGSGDAAGWTHWLPAPWTAGLLLLLSVGFRLCFRSNLKAYFCDFMLAAPTAYGRYGVGIIPLDSTKGWAWGAQGSVARGIGNMLSESDVAKGAADIFWIAAVHHHPLPIPFDSNFEPVMIMNNAGTVLHELTYHKVPLILHGHKHHQHFSRLLVRIADKESQISVLSAGTPTHKKRPSPNRHSFNEIVVQDGRVANIQVFEANGDETFKGASPFTISANEGAHERSFDLNSSGRDLMAERLILTVSIDEFSHARYAEEFYQLRSKKTILELPYVFPLKRKLCEVDDIVIGTTASQNVSPSHTWNRERDGSSECKIEFHPQLSPPNQVKHIDSSVDFYVEYRATNFCALNSRQALEMRGNNSAMEELTYVVPDNIAVEELHVQINFPTGSALPNKLSLQRGHKASGGTDWDEPDSASMVTVHSVPMAFATINAPVPGDRYRINWEVQRVASAQNAHNELAYEKALLQAAPISEQRVEEYVKLVGLLAISAFEHFYPDTIKLYEAQGTDIAAVLQPAISVSIYAYDRQAKELQEVHVEGQSAGPGYLYGAGLVGLAFKNQTPVAYGAGLPKNHRYKATPLKDEPLEDQFDIEAGNEDTLAIPLYAADVAGETGRRAAGEPYGVVAIAFSSTLGALVLDGAQSAPRLTAYGLAASAMVRQFVKTHIL
;
A
#
# COMPACT_ATOMS: atom_id res chain seq x y z
N MET A 1 -3.41 -10.11 -8.61
CA MET A 1 -4.25 -8.91 -8.76
C MET A 1 -5.52 -9.24 -9.51
N LYS A 2 -6.68 -8.71 -9.08
CA LYS A 2 -7.91 -8.78 -9.89
C LYS A 2 -7.87 -7.59 -10.85
N THR A 3 -7.45 -7.83 -12.09
CA THR A 3 -7.49 -6.79 -13.14
C THR A 3 -8.62 -7.09 -14.11
N ALA A 4 -9.50 -6.11 -14.30
CA ALA A 4 -10.65 -6.23 -15.18
C ALA A 4 -10.59 -5.16 -16.27
N LYS A 5 -10.44 -5.62 -17.51
CA LYS A 5 -10.56 -4.75 -18.69
C LYS A 5 -12.00 -4.74 -19.17
N ILE A 6 -12.60 -3.56 -19.26
CA ILE A 6 -13.98 -3.35 -19.68
C ILE A 6 -13.97 -2.49 -20.93
N LEU A 7 -14.67 -2.92 -21.97
CA LEU A 7 -14.90 -2.10 -23.15
C LEU A 7 -16.25 -1.39 -23.03
N HIS A 8 -16.26 -0.07 -23.04
CA HIS A 8 -17.48 0.75 -23.00
C HIS A 8 -17.77 1.29 -24.40
N LEU A 9 -18.86 0.80 -24.98
CA LEU A 9 -19.39 1.19 -26.28
C LEU A 9 -20.73 1.93 -26.09
N SER A 10 -21.09 2.76 -27.06
CA SER A 10 -22.40 3.41 -27.10
C SER A 10 -22.76 3.80 -28.52
N ASP A 11 -24.04 4.07 -28.79
CA ASP A 11 -24.48 4.75 -30.01
C ASP A 11 -23.96 4.06 -31.28
N LEU A 12 -24.18 2.74 -31.37
CA LEU A 12 -23.69 1.90 -32.47
C LEU A 12 -24.49 2.11 -33.76
N HIS A 13 -25.77 2.51 -33.63
CA HIS A 13 -26.65 2.91 -34.72
C HIS A 13 -26.62 1.93 -35.91
N PHE A 14 -26.79 0.63 -35.68
CA PHE A 14 -27.00 -0.36 -36.74
C PHE A 14 -28.18 0.06 -37.65
N GLY A 15 -28.01 -0.15 -38.95
CA GLY A 15 -28.94 0.31 -39.99
C GLY A 15 -28.28 1.30 -40.95
N PHE A 16 -29.04 2.27 -41.46
CA PHE A 16 -28.59 3.15 -42.54
C PHE A 16 -27.41 4.07 -42.19
N LYS A 17 -27.30 4.48 -40.91
CA LYS A 17 -26.18 5.31 -40.42
C LYS A 17 -24.99 4.50 -39.89
N HIS A 18 -24.97 3.19 -40.04
CA HIS A 18 -23.91 2.34 -39.51
C HIS A 18 -22.68 2.28 -40.43
N ASP A 19 -21.50 2.52 -39.86
CA ASP A 19 -20.20 2.34 -40.49
C ASP A 19 -19.65 0.92 -40.21
N LYS A 20 -19.61 0.12 -41.27
CA LYS A 20 -19.14 -1.27 -41.21
C LYS A 20 -17.63 -1.38 -40.99
N GLN A 21 -16.83 -0.46 -41.51
CA GLN A 21 -15.38 -0.52 -41.36
C GLN A 21 -14.98 -0.22 -39.91
N LYS A 22 -15.63 0.76 -39.29
CA LYS A 22 -15.44 1.06 -37.87
C LYS A 22 -15.87 -0.09 -36.97
N TRP A 23 -16.99 -0.75 -37.27
CA TRP A 23 -17.39 -1.96 -36.56
C TRP A 23 -16.34 -3.06 -36.63
N GLN A 24 -15.76 -3.30 -37.81
CA GLN A 24 -14.67 -4.27 -37.97
C GLN A 24 -13.42 -3.90 -37.17
N ALA A 25 -13.10 -2.61 -37.04
CA ALA A 25 -12.01 -2.14 -36.20
C ALA A 25 -12.27 -2.41 -34.70
N ILE A 26 -13.50 -2.22 -34.22
CA ILE A 26 -13.90 -2.59 -32.84
C ILE A 26 -13.77 -4.10 -32.62
N VAL A 27 -14.26 -4.90 -33.57
CA VAL A 27 -14.15 -6.36 -33.51
C VAL A 27 -12.69 -6.81 -33.45
N ARG A 28 -11.80 -6.17 -34.21
CA ARG A 28 -10.36 -6.42 -34.15
C ARG A 28 -9.79 -6.04 -32.79
N HIS A 29 -10.14 -4.85 -32.27
CA HIS A 29 -9.72 -4.40 -30.94
C HIS A 29 -10.13 -5.38 -29.84
N VAL A 30 -11.35 -5.91 -29.87
CA VAL A 30 -11.83 -6.93 -28.91
C VAL A 30 -11.02 -8.22 -28.99
N LYS A 31 -10.65 -8.66 -30.20
CA LYS A 31 -9.80 -9.84 -30.40
C LYS A 31 -8.39 -9.63 -29.87
N GLU A 32 -7.84 -8.43 -29.98
CA GLU A 32 -6.48 -8.13 -29.56
C GLU A 32 -6.38 -7.89 -28.05
N THR A 33 -7.39 -7.25 -27.46
CA THR A 33 -7.36 -6.82 -26.06
C THR A 33 -8.05 -7.77 -25.08
N HIS A 34 -8.85 -8.72 -25.58
CA HIS A 34 -9.57 -9.72 -24.78
C HIS A 34 -10.24 -9.15 -23.51
N PRO A 35 -11.18 -8.19 -23.64
CA PRO A 35 -11.80 -7.58 -22.49
C PRO A 35 -12.55 -8.62 -21.63
N ALA A 36 -12.57 -8.40 -20.31
CA ALA A 36 -13.35 -9.21 -19.38
C ALA A 36 -14.85 -9.01 -19.61
N LEU A 37 -15.26 -7.77 -19.90
CA LEU A 37 -16.65 -7.35 -20.05
C LEU A 37 -16.79 -6.31 -21.17
N ILE A 38 -17.92 -6.31 -21.87
CA ILE A 38 -18.33 -5.22 -22.76
C ILE A 38 -19.62 -4.61 -22.22
N VAL A 39 -19.66 -3.30 -22.06
CA VAL A 39 -20.84 -2.54 -21.62
C VAL A 39 -21.28 -1.62 -22.74
N ILE A 40 -22.54 -1.71 -23.15
CA ILE A 40 -23.14 -0.95 -24.24
C ILE A 40 -24.24 -0.04 -23.69
N THR A 41 -24.00 1.27 -23.72
CA THR A 41 -24.90 2.28 -23.15
C THR A 41 -25.90 2.84 -24.15
N GLY A 42 -26.67 1.98 -24.82
CA GLY A 42 -27.82 2.36 -25.65
C GLY A 42 -27.53 2.74 -27.10
N ASP A 43 -28.62 2.99 -27.82
CA ASP A 43 -28.67 3.35 -29.25
C ASP A 43 -27.90 2.35 -30.13
N VAL A 44 -28.23 1.08 -29.95
CA VAL A 44 -27.65 0.00 -30.75
C VAL A 44 -28.17 0.04 -32.17
N VAL A 45 -29.42 0.45 -32.41
CA VAL A 45 -30.03 0.61 -33.74
C VAL A 45 -30.39 2.07 -34.03
N ASN A 46 -30.51 2.45 -35.30
CA ASN A 46 -30.99 3.79 -35.67
C ASN A 46 -32.48 4.00 -35.39
N SER A 47 -33.25 2.94 -35.42
CA SER A 47 -34.69 2.90 -35.18
C SER A 47 -35.08 1.44 -34.95
N PRO A 48 -36.16 1.15 -34.21
CA PRO A 48 -36.51 -0.20 -33.79
C PRO A 48 -37.17 -1.05 -34.89
N TRP A 49 -36.62 -0.99 -36.10
CA TRP A 49 -37.00 -1.86 -37.20
C TRP A 49 -36.61 -3.30 -36.86
N TRP A 50 -37.49 -4.25 -37.12
CA TRP A 50 -37.23 -5.65 -36.73
C TRP A 50 -35.97 -6.24 -37.40
N TRP A 51 -35.62 -5.78 -38.61
CA TRP A 51 -34.41 -6.21 -39.32
C TRP A 51 -33.13 -5.58 -38.76
N ASP A 52 -33.18 -4.32 -38.31
CA ASP A 52 -32.04 -3.66 -37.67
C ASP A 52 -31.77 -4.28 -36.29
N LEU A 53 -32.82 -4.53 -35.51
CA LEU A 53 -32.75 -5.24 -34.23
C LEU A 53 -32.18 -6.66 -34.39
N ARG A 54 -32.61 -7.40 -35.44
CA ARG A 54 -32.06 -8.72 -35.77
C ARG A 54 -30.59 -8.63 -36.14
N THR A 55 -30.21 -7.66 -36.97
CA THR A 55 -28.82 -7.45 -37.39
C THR A 55 -27.94 -7.14 -36.18
N ALA A 56 -28.38 -6.21 -35.33
CA ALA A 56 -27.71 -5.86 -34.09
C ALA A 56 -27.52 -7.08 -33.18
N ARG A 57 -28.57 -7.88 -32.94
CA ARG A 57 -28.47 -9.11 -32.15
C ARG A 57 -27.40 -10.05 -32.69
N THR A 58 -27.39 -10.29 -34.00
CA THR A 58 -26.38 -11.15 -34.63
C THR A 58 -24.97 -10.61 -34.37
N ARG A 59 -24.75 -9.30 -34.60
CA ARG A 59 -23.44 -8.66 -34.38
C ARG A 59 -22.97 -8.67 -32.93
N LEU A 60 -23.87 -8.45 -31.97
CA LEU A 60 -23.54 -8.53 -30.54
C LEU A 60 -23.26 -9.98 -30.11
N THR A 61 -23.93 -10.95 -30.72
CA THR A 61 -23.67 -12.38 -30.48
C THR A 61 -22.29 -12.78 -31.00
N GLU A 62 -21.93 -12.33 -32.22
CA GLU A 62 -20.58 -12.48 -32.77
C GLU A 62 -19.54 -11.84 -31.85
N LEU A 63 -19.78 -10.63 -31.36
CA LEU A 63 -18.88 -9.93 -30.44
C LEU A 63 -18.71 -10.68 -29.11
N LYS A 64 -19.81 -11.18 -28.53
CA LYS A 64 -19.82 -11.98 -27.30
C LYS A 64 -18.98 -13.26 -27.45
N ALA A 65 -19.01 -13.90 -28.61
CA ALA A 65 -18.26 -15.12 -28.90
C ALA A 65 -16.73 -14.91 -28.95
N LEU A 66 -16.26 -13.66 -29.07
CA LEU A 66 -14.83 -13.32 -29.06
C LEU A 66 -14.26 -13.19 -27.66
N LEU A 67 -15.12 -13.14 -26.63
CA LEU A 67 -14.69 -13.07 -25.25
C LEU A 67 -14.17 -14.44 -24.80
N PRO A 68 -13.09 -14.51 -24.00
CA PRO A 68 -12.47 -15.78 -23.59
C PRO A 68 -13.46 -16.79 -23.03
N ALA A 69 -13.44 -18.05 -23.50
CA ALA A 69 -14.31 -19.11 -23.03
C ALA A 69 -13.81 -19.71 -21.71
N ASP A 70 -13.78 -18.91 -20.64
CA ASP A 70 -13.33 -19.39 -19.34
C ASP A 70 -14.49 -20.01 -18.54
N SER A 71 -14.20 -21.14 -17.87
CA SER A 71 -15.10 -21.88 -17.00
C SER A 71 -15.76 -20.99 -15.95
N VAL A 72 -17.08 -21.14 -15.86
CA VAL A 72 -18.08 -20.44 -15.04
C VAL A 72 -17.55 -19.78 -13.75
N PRO A 73 -17.67 -18.44 -13.61
CA PRO A 73 -17.48 -17.75 -12.34
C PRO A 73 -18.56 -18.14 -11.32
N THR A 74 -18.17 -18.51 -10.11
CA THR A 74 -19.05 -18.45 -8.94
C THR A 74 -19.34 -16.99 -8.61
N ALA A 75 -20.54 -16.52 -8.96
CA ALA A 75 -21.11 -15.34 -8.31
C ALA A 75 -21.30 -15.68 -6.82
N ASN A 76 -20.88 -14.80 -5.91
CA ASN A 76 -21.29 -14.90 -4.51
C ASN A 76 -22.82 -14.77 -4.47
N LYS A 77 -23.52 -15.85 -4.10
CA LYS A 77 -24.95 -15.95 -3.73
C LYS A 77 -25.86 -14.77 -4.15
N ALA A 78 -26.10 -14.61 -5.45
CA ALA A 78 -27.26 -13.88 -5.98
C ALA A 78 -27.62 -14.30 -7.42
N ALA A 79 -27.34 -15.55 -7.80
CA ALA A 79 -28.04 -16.16 -8.92
C ALA A 79 -29.48 -16.52 -8.50
N THR A 80 -30.29 -15.51 -8.20
CA THR A 80 -31.74 -15.67 -8.25
C THR A 80 -32.07 -16.09 -9.68
N ALA A 81 -32.49 -17.34 -9.84
CA ALA A 81 -33.07 -17.93 -11.05
C ALA A 81 -32.13 -18.29 -12.21
N GLY A 82 -31.01 -18.99 -11.97
CA GLY A 82 -30.37 -19.83 -13.01
C GLY A 82 -29.93 -19.11 -14.30
N GLU A 83 -29.76 -17.79 -14.27
CA GLU A 83 -29.45 -16.98 -15.44
C GLU A 83 -27.95 -17.03 -15.73
N ALA A 84 -27.57 -17.33 -16.98
CA ALA A 84 -26.17 -17.36 -17.39
C ALA A 84 -25.52 -15.97 -17.24
N ILE A 85 -24.29 -15.91 -16.72
CA ILE A 85 -23.55 -14.65 -16.54
C ILE A 85 -23.37 -13.96 -17.90
N LYS A 86 -23.85 -12.71 -18.01
CA LYS A 86 -23.85 -11.93 -19.25
C LYS A 86 -22.56 -11.13 -19.34
N ARG A 87 -21.70 -11.42 -20.32
CA ARG A 87 -20.41 -10.72 -20.52
C ARG A 87 -20.44 -9.56 -21.51
N VAL A 88 -21.54 -9.44 -22.24
CA VAL A 88 -21.90 -8.24 -22.99
C VAL A 88 -23.17 -7.73 -22.33
N VAL A 89 -23.07 -6.57 -21.71
CA VAL A 89 -24.17 -5.91 -20.99
C VAL A 89 -24.71 -4.77 -21.83
N TYR A 90 -26.02 -4.73 -22.01
CA TYR A 90 -26.70 -3.72 -22.82
C TYR A 90 -27.80 -3.03 -22.00
N VAL A 91 -27.81 -1.71 -22.03
CA VAL A 91 -28.94 -0.87 -21.58
C VAL A 91 -29.52 -0.13 -22.79
N PRO A 92 -30.84 0.01 -22.90
CA PRO A 92 -31.46 0.56 -24.11
C PRO A 92 -31.32 2.09 -24.20
N GLY A 93 -31.28 2.59 -25.43
CA GLY A 93 -31.36 4.02 -25.74
C GLY A 93 -32.68 4.42 -26.42
N ASN A 94 -32.85 5.72 -26.66
CA ASN A 94 -34.08 6.25 -27.26
C ASN A 94 -34.27 5.74 -28.70
N HIS A 95 -33.22 5.57 -29.50
CA HIS A 95 -33.34 5.00 -30.85
C HIS A 95 -33.69 3.51 -30.86
N ASP A 96 -33.47 2.80 -29.76
CA ASP A 96 -33.84 1.39 -29.62
C ASP A 96 -35.34 1.20 -29.31
N THR A 97 -36.02 2.25 -28.82
CA THR A 97 -37.42 2.18 -28.37
C THR A 97 -38.35 3.08 -29.16
N ARG A 98 -37.81 4.14 -29.79
CA ARG A 98 -38.57 5.19 -30.48
C ARG A 98 -38.21 5.29 -31.95
N TRP A 99 -39.19 5.62 -32.79
CA TRP A 99 -38.93 5.90 -34.19
C TRP A 99 -38.06 7.16 -34.33
N SER A 100 -36.93 7.00 -35.03
CA SER A 100 -35.89 8.02 -35.18
C SER A 100 -35.35 8.59 -33.85
N GLY A 101 -35.54 7.88 -32.73
CA GLY A 101 -35.15 8.35 -31.39
C GLY A 101 -36.06 9.42 -30.79
N LEU A 102 -37.14 9.82 -31.46
CA LEU A 102 -37.97 10.97 -31.05
C LEU A 102 -39.42 10.59 -30.77
N ILE A 103 -40.00 9.73 -31.60
CA ILE A 103 -41.44 9.43 -31.56
C ILE A 103 -41.64 8.07 -30.94
N ASP A 104 -42.23 8.05 -29.75
CA ASP A 104 -42.59 6.83 -29.07
C ASP A 104 -43.58 6.00 -29.90
N LEU A 105 -43.36 4.69 -29.98
CA LEU A 105 -44.15 3.82 -30.87
C LEU A 105 -45.64 3.79 -30.49
N ILE A 106 -45.99 4.13 -29.25
CA ILE A 106 -47.39 4.23 -28.81
C ILE A 106 -48.16 5.34 -29.54
N TRP A 107 -47.50 6.39 -30.00
CA TRP A 107 -48.14 7.45 -30.80
C TRP A 107 -48.55 6.95 -32.18
N LEU A 108 -47.83 5.97 -32.73
CA LEU A 108 -48.24 5.30 -33.97
C LEU A 108 -49.49 4.45 -33.74
N ASP A 109 -49.59 3.79 -32.58
CA ASP A 109 -50.78 3.03 -32.19
C ASP A 109 -51.99 3.96 -32.00
N LEU A 110 -51.80 5.11 -31.35
CA LEU A 110 -52.85 6.13 -31.18
C LEU A 110 -53.27 6.77 -32.51
N LEU A 111 -52.32 7.07 -33.41
CA LEU A 111 -52.61 7.59 -34.74
C LEU A 111 -53.41 6.56 -35.55
N GLY A 112 -53.01 5.29 -35.50
CA GLY A 112 -53.75 4.20 -36.14
C GLY A 112 -55.17 4.09 -35.59
N LEU A 113 -55.36 4.16 -34.27
CA LEU A 113 -56.68 4.17 -33.64
C LEU A 113 -57.51 5.39 -34.06
N MET A 114 -56.91 6.57 -34.15
CA MET A 114 -57.60 7.78 -34.60
C MET A 114 -58.03 7.65 -36.08
N CYS A 115 -57.14 7.17 -36.96
CA CYS A 115 -57.48 6.87 -38.35
C CYS A 115 -58.59 5.82 -38.46
N PHE A 116 -58.58 4.80 -37.59
CA PHE A 116 -59.65 3.81 -37.49
C PHE A 116 -60.99 4.45 -37.09
N VAL A 117 -61.02 5.25 -36.03
CA VAL A 117 -62.24 5.95 -35.59
C VAL A 117 -62.76 6.88 -36.68
N LEU A 118 -61.88 7.66 -37.33
CA LEU A 118 -62.24 8.55 -38.43
C LEU A 118 -62.78 7.78 -39.65
N PHE A 119 -62.18 6.63 -39.99
CA PHE A 119 -62.66 5.76 -41.05
C PHE A 119 -64.08 5.27 -40.80
N PHE A 120 -64.36 4.74 -39.60
CA PHE A 120 -65.70 4.25 -39.25
C PHE A 120 -66.71 5.38 -39.05
N ALA A 121 -66.32 6.53 -38.50
CA ALA A 121 -67.17 7.70 -38.43
C ALA A 121 -67.55 8.22 -39.82
N ALA A 122 -66.60 8.26 -40.76
CA ALA A 122 -66.87 8.64 -42.15
C ALA A 122 -67.82 7.66 -42.85
N LEU A 123 -67.75 6.36 -42.54
CA LEU A 123 -68.71 5.36 -43.02
C LEU A 123 -70.09 5.49 -42.39
N PHE A 124 -70.18 5.83 -41.09
CA PHE A 124 -71.44 5.90 -40.34
C PHE A 124 -72.22 7.19 -40.61
N PHE A 125 -71.53 8.33 -40.74
CA PHE A 125 -72.13 9.63 -41.02
C PHE A 125 -72.23 9.94 -42.52
N ALA A 126 -71.80 9.03 -43.40
CA ALA A 126 -72.07 9.14 -44.83
C ALA A 126 -73.59 9.25 -45.04
N PRO A 127 -74.11 10.37 -45.57
CA PRO A 127 -75.54 10.60 -45.63
C PRO A 127 -76.21 9.53 -46.49
N GLY A 128 -77.21 8.85 -45.92
CA GLY A 128 -78.15 8.00 -46.66
C GLY A 128 -79.08 8.79 -47.58
N SER A 129 -78.62 9.90 -48.16
CA SER A 129 -79.36 10.65 -49.16
C SER A 129 -79.33 9.83 -50.45
N GLY A 130 -80.49 9.35 -50.88
CA GLY A 130 -80.68 8.53 -52.10
C GLY A 130 -80.32 9.20 -53.43
N ASP A 131 -79.53 10.27 -53.43
CA ASP A 131 -78.98 10.90 -54.62
C ASP A 131 -77.54 10.44 -54.87
N ALA A 132 -77.32 9.79 -56.01
CA ALA A 132 -76.01 9.31 -56.46
C ALA A 132 -74.94 10.43 -56.56
N ALA A 133 -75.35 11.70 -56.62
CA ALA A 133 -74.47 12.86 -56.66
C ALA A 133 -73.84 13.22 -55.30
N GLY A 134 -74.43 12.82 -54.17
CA GLY A 134 -73.84 13.06 -52.84
C GLY A 134 -72.64 12.15 -52.55
N TRP A 135 -72.62 10.95 -53.13
CA TRP A 135 -71.59 9.94 -52.90
C TRP A 135 -70.22 10.33 -53.48
N THR A 136 -70.19 11.02 -54.62
CA THR A 136 -68.93 11.41 -55.29
C THR A 136 -68.07 12.38 -54.47
N HIS A 137 -68.69 13.18 -53.60
CA HIS A 137 -67.97 14.12 -52.73
C HIS A 137 -67.43 13.50 -51.44
N TRP A 138 -68.02 12.38 -50.97
CA TRP A 138 -67.66 11.73 -49.70
C TRP A 138 -66.82 10.47 -49.88
N LEU A 139 -66.83 9.84 -51.06
CA LEU A 139 -66.01 8.65 -51.38
C LEU A 139 -64.51 8.82 -51.03
N PRO A 140 -63.84 9.96 -51.25
CA PRO A 140 -62.41 10.08 -50.95
C PRO A 140 -62.06 9.95 -49.45
N ALA A 141 -62.97 10.32 -48.54
CA ALA A 141 -62.65 10.40 -47.11
C ALA A 141 -62.51 9.01 -46.43
N PRO A 142 -63.41 8.04 -46.63
CA PRO A 142 -63.21 6.67 -46.12
C PRO A 142 -62.00 6.00 -46.78
N TRP A 143 -61.81 6.15 -48.09
CA TRP A 143 -60.65 5.53 -48.76
C TRP A 143 -59.32 6.12 -48.29
N THR A 144 -59.24 7.42 -48.04
CA THR A 144 -58.03 8.05 -47.48
C THR A 144 -57.80 7.65 -46.03
N ALA A 145 -58.84 7.66 -45.18
CA ALA A 145 -58.71 7.20 -43.78
C ALA A 145 -58.35 5.70 -43.69
N GLY A 146 -58.91 4.87 -44.56
CA GLY A 146 -58.59 3.45 -44.68
C GLY A 146 -57.16 3.20 -45.19
N LEU A 147 -56.69 3.98 -46.16
CA LEU A 147 -55.30 3.93 -46.61
C LEU A 147 -54.34 4.36 -45.49
N LEU A 148 -54.64 5.44 -44.78
CA LEU A 148 -53.83 5.89 -43.63
C LEU A 148 -53.82 4.87 -42.49
N LEU A 149 -54.96 4.21 -42.23
CA LEU A 149 -55.04 3.09 -41.29
C LEU A 149 -54.15 1.92 -41.75
N LEU A 150 -54.24 1.49 -43.01
CA LEU A 150 -53.41 0.40 -43.54
C LEU A 150 -51.92 0.77 -43.50
N LEU A 151 -51.57 2.01 -43.82
CA LEU A 151 -50.21 2.51 -43.73
C LEU A 151 -49.73 2.56 -42.28
N SER A 152 -50.54 3.02 -41.33
CA SER A 152 -50.17 3.05 -39.91
C SER A 152 -49.99 1.64 -39.32
N VAL A 153 -50.87 0.70 -39.65
CA VAL A 153 -50.75 -0.71 -39.26
C VAL A 153 -49.52 -1.34 -39.90
N GLY A 154 -49.33 -1.16 -41.22
CA GLY A 154 -48.16 -1.66 -41.94
C GLY A 154 -46.85 -1.10 -41.40
N PHE A 155 -46.82 0.20 -41.11
CA PHE A 155 -45.70 0.88 -40.48
C PHE A 155 -45.44 0.32 -39.08
N ARG A 156 -46.48 0.13 -38.27
CA ARG A 156 -46.40 -0.43 -36.91
C ARG A 156 -45.88 -1.87 -36.89
N LEU A 157 -46.27 -2.70 -37.86
CA LEU A 157 -45.80 -4.08 -38.01
C LEU A 157 -44.29 -4.17 -38.28
N CYS A 158 -43.70 -3.13 -38.87
CA CYS A 158 -42.27 -3.05 -39.12
C CYS A 158 -41.46 -2.70 -37.86
N PHE A 159 -42.09 -2.13 -36.82
CA PHE A 159 -41.44 -1.82 -35.54
C PHE A 159 -41.71 -2.87 -34.48
N ARG A 160 -40.71 -3.10 -33.63
CA ARG A 160 -40.85 -3.98 -32.45
C ARG A 160 -40.56 -3.19 -31.19
N SER A 161 -41.54 -3.14 -30.30
CA SER A 161 -41.42 -2.50 -28.98
C SER A 161 -40.86 -3.45 -27.91
N ASN A 162 -40.90 -4.76 -28.13
CA ASN A 162 -40.38 -5.75 -27.17
C ASN A 162 -38.88 -6.01 -27.40
N LEU A 163 -38.03 -5.11 -26.91
CA LEU A 163 -36.58 -5.26 -26.96
C LEU A 163 -36.07 -6.52 -26.25
N LYS A 164 -36.75 -6.97 -25.19
CA LYS A 164 -36.36 -8.18 -24.45
C LYS A 164 -36.38 -9.43 -25.35
N ALA A 165 -37.28 -9.50 -26.33
CA ALA A 165 -37.30 -10.61 -27.29
C ALA A 165 -36.02 -10.73 -28.12
N TYR A 166 -35.29 -9.62 -28.31
CA TYR A 166 -34.05 -9.57 -29.08
C TYR A 166 -32.80 -9.61 -28.19
N PHE A 167 -32.84 -8.94 -27.04
CA PHE A 167 -31.65 -8.66 -26.24
C PHE A 167 -31.69 -9.19 -24.81
N CYS A 168 -32.61 -10.10 -24.46
CA CYS A 168 -32.64 -10.74 -23.13
C CYS A 168 -31.28 -11.31 -22.71
N ASP A 169 -30.50 -11.84 -23.67
CA ASP A 169 -29.19 -12.45 -23.43
C ASP A 169 -28.08 -11.44 -23.07
N PHE A 170 -28.39 -10.14 -23.15
CA PHE A 170 -27.47 -9.02 -22.91
C PHE A 170 -27.97 -8.03 -21.84
N MET A 171 -29.28 -7.97 -21.58
CA MET A 171 -29.87 -7.06 -20.60
C MET A 171 -29.82 -7.63 -19.18
N LEU A 172 -29.25 -6.91 -18.23
CA LEU A 172 -29.29 -7.30 -16.81
C LEU A 172 -30.64 -6.88 -16.19
N ALA A 173 -31.23 -7.76 -15.38
CA ALA A 173 -32.50 -7.49 -14.69
C ALA A 173 -32.32 -6.71 -13.38
N ALA A 174 -31.14 -6.81 -12.77
CA ALA A 174 -30.78 -6.23 -11.48
C ALA A 174 -29.27 -5.93 -11.43
N PRO A 175 -28.78 -5.15 -10.44
CA PRO A 175 -27.36 -5.01 -10.19
C PRO A 175 -26.67 -6.37 -10.09
N THR A 176 -25.57 -6.55 -10.82
CA THR A 176 -24.89 -7.85 -10.94
C THR A 176 -23.40 -7.68 -10.69
N ALA A 177 -22.87 -8.43 -9.71
CA ALA A 177 -21.45 -8.46 -9.39
C ALA A 177 -20.70 -9.55 -10.17
N TYR A 178 -19.51 -9.22 -10.66
CA TYR A 178 -18.57 -10.13 -11.34
C TYR A 178 -17.37 -10.35 -10.42
N GLY A 179 -17.55 -11.13 -9.34
CA GLY A 179 -16.58 -11.25 -8.24
C GLY A 179 -15.14 -11.64 -8.63
N ARG A 180 -14.96 -12.46 -9.67
CA ARG A 180 -13.62 -12.81 -10.21
C ARG A 180 -12.87 -11.58 -10.72
N TYR A 181 -13.59 -10.61 -11.27
CA TYR A 181 -13.05 -9.39 -11.85
C TYR A 181 -13.06 -8.21 -10.86
N GLY A 182 -13.74 -8.33 -9.71
CA GLY A 182 -13.87 -7.23 -8.75
C GLY A 182 -14.66 -6.04 -9.30
N VAL A 183 -15.62 -6.28 -10.20
CA VAL A 183 -16.43 -5.25 -10.87
C VAL A 183 -17.90 -5.63 -10.78
N GLY A 184 -18.79 -4.65 -10.66
CA GLY A 184 -20.24 -4.86 -10.71
C GLY A 184 -20.93 -3.85 -11.63
N ILE A 185 -22.01 -4.27 -12.30
CA ILE A 185 -22.77 -3.38 -13.20
C ILE A 185 -24.18 -3.16 -12.66
N ILE A 186 -24.59 -1.89 -12.60
CA ILE A 186 -25.94 -1.44 -12.28
C ILE A 186 -26.61 -1.01 -13.59
N PRO A 187 -27.53 -1.81 -14.16
CA PRO A 187 -28.23 -1.46 -15.40
C PRO A 187 -29.35 -0.44 -15.12
N LEU A 188 -29.28 0.75 -15.73
CA LEU A 188 -30.33 1.77 -15.64
C LEU A 188 -30.96 2.00 -17.01
N ASP A 189 -32.22 1.60 -17.14
CA ASP A 189 -33.02 1.88 -18.33
C ASP A 189 -33.59 3.30 -18.25
N SER A 190 -32.96 4.22 -18.98
CA SER A 190 -33.36 5.63 -19.09
C SER A 190 -34.37 5.89 -20.20
N THR A 191 -34.91 4.87 -20.87
CA THR A 191 -35.95 5.03 -21.91
C THR A 191 -37.36 5.07 -21.31
N LYS A 192 -37.49 4.77 -20.01
CA LYS A 192 -38.76 4.70 -19.30
C LYS A 192 -39.31 6.09 -18.98
N GLY A 193 -40.63 6.15 -18.82
CA GLY A 193 -41.36 7.37 -18.46
C GLY A 193 -41.83 8.19 -19.67
N TRP A 194 -42.71 9.15 -19.41
CA TRP A 194 -43.19 10.08 -20.43
C TRP A 194 -42.05 11.01 -20.83
N ALA A 195 -41.59 10.93 -22.07
CA ALA A 195 -40.54 11.80 -22.60
C ALA A 195 -41.00 12.47 -23.89
N TRP A 196 -40.66 13.75 -24.04
CA TRP A 196 -40.82 14.46 -25.30
C TRP A 196 -39.49 14.46 -26.06
N GLY A 197 -39.50 13.94 -27.29
CA GLY A 197 -38.32 13.92 -28.15
C GLY A 197 -37.22 12.97 -27.66
N ALA A 198 -36.01 13.50 -27.54
CA ALA A 198 -34.79 12.74 -27.24
C ALA A 198 -34.54 12.55 -25.74
N GLN A 199 -35.39 13.08 -24.86
CA GLN A 199 -35.21 12.98 -23.41
C GLN A 199 -35.40 11.56 -22.87
N GLY A 200 -34.89 11.32 -21.66
CA GLY A 200 -35.11 10.08 -20.93
C GLY A 200 -35.30 10.28 -19.44
N SER A 201 -35.78 9.24 -18.77
CA SER A 201 -35.83 9.17 -17.32
C SER A 201 -35.63 7.73 -16.85
N VAL A 202 -35.06 7.56 -15.67
CA VAL A 202 -34.99 6.25 -15.03
C VAL A 202 -36.21 6.07 -14.12
N ALA A 203 -36.78 4.86 -14.08
CA ALA A 203 -37.93 4.57 -13.23
C ALA A 203 -37.68 4.90 -11.75
N ARG A 204 -38.72 5.31 -11.02
CA ARG A 204 -38.64 5.55 -9.56
C ARG A 204 -38.29 4.25 -8.83
N GLY A 205 -37.69 4.37 -7.64
CA GLY A 205 -37.33 3.21 -6.79
C GLY A 205 -35.92 2.68 -6.99
N ILE A 206 -35.02 3.46 -7.61
CA ILE A 206 -33.59 3.11 -7.73
C ILE A 206 -32.97 2.89 -6.35
N GLY A 207 -33.26 3.76 -5.38
CA GLY A 207 -32.78 3.61 -4.00
C GLY A 207 -33.18 2.27 -3.38
N ASN A 208 -34.42 1.82 -3.57
CA ASN A 208 -34.88 0.51 -3.09
C ASN A 208 -34.13 -0.63 -3.80
N MET A 209 -34.00 -0.55 -5.13
CA MET A 209 -33.24 -1.53 -5.92
C MET A 209 -31.79 -1.64 -5.45
N LEU A 210 -31.13 -0.51 -5.17
CA LEU A 210 -29.75 -0.49 -4.69
C LEU A 210 -29.67 -1.01 -3.25
N SER A 211 -30.59 -0.59 -2.38
CA SER A 211 -30.69 -0.99 -0.96
C SER A 211 -30.92 -2.49 -0.78
N GLU A 212 -31.68 -3.13 -1.67
CA GLU A 212 -31.95 -4.57 -1.63
C GLU A 212 -30.86 -5.40 -2.33
N SER A 213 -30.00 -4.75 -3.12
CA SER A 213 -28.94 -5.41 -3.89
C SER A 213 -27.64 -5.59 -3.13
N ASP A 214 -26.71 -6.33 -3.74
CA ASP A 214 -25.36 -6.52 -3.21
C ASP A 214 -24.54 -5.21 -3.16
N VAL A 215 -25.01 -4.16 -3.84
CA VAL A 215 -24.45 -2.80 -3.74
C VAL A 215 -24.56 -2.30 -2.29
N ALA A 216 -25.74 -2.38 -1.68
CA ALA A 216 -25.97 -1.90 -0.32
C ALA A 216 -25.46 -2.86 0.76
N LYS A 217 -25.33 -4.15 0.45
CA LYS A 217 -24.66 -5.11 1.36
C LYS A 217 -23.16 -4.86 1.47
N GLY A 218 -22.61 -3.91 0.71
CA GLY A 218 -21.21 -3.53 0.78
C GLY A 218 -20.31 -4.71 0.46
N ALA A 219 -20.58 -5.43 -0.64
CA ALA A 219 -19.65 -6.40 -1.19
C ALA A 219 -18.36 -5.64 -1.54
N ALA A 220 -17.48 -5.53 -0.54
CA ALA A 220 -16.49 -4.48 -0.48
C ALA A 220 -15.67 -4.53 -1.76
N ASP A 221 -15.10 -5.69 -2.09
CA ASP A 221 -14.19 -5.92 -3.22
C ASP A 221 -14.75 -5.69 -4.64
N ILE A 222 -15.94 -5.10 -4.79
CA ILE A 222 -16.60 -4.83 -6.06
C ILE A 222 -16.60 -3.34 -6.40
N PHE A 223 -15.97 -3.01 -7.53
CA PHE A 223 -16.04 -1.71 -8.17
C PHE A 223 -17.35 -1.58 -8.98
N TRP A 224 -18.35 -0.90 -8.41
CA TRP A 224 -19.66 -0.74 -9.04
C TRP A 224 -19.69 0.34 -10.14
N ILE A 225 -20.33 0.02 -11.26
CA ILE A 225 -20.45 0.91 -12.42
C ILE A 225 -21.93 1.00 -12.81
N ALA A 226 -22.50 2.19 -12.80
CA ALA A 226 -23.83 2.43 -13.34
C ALA A 226 -23.77 2.61 -14.86
N ALA A 227 -24.61 1.90 -15.61
CA ALA A 227 -24.72 2.03 -17.05
C ALA A 227 -26.09 2.60 -17.40
N VAL A 228 -26.13 3.74 -18.08
CA VAL A 228 -27.35 4.45 -18.48
C VAL A 228 -27.16 5.04 -19.87
N HIS A 229 -28.21 5.20 -20.69
CA HIS A 229 -28.01 5.80 -22.02
C HIS A 229 -27.99 7.34 -21.99
N HIS A 230 -29.01 7.95 -21.39
CA HIS A 230 -29.20 9.40 -21.38
C HIS A 230 -28.23 10.04 -20.38
N HIS A 231 -27.61 11.16 -20.77
CA HIS A 231 -26.58 11.80 -19.96
C HIS A 231 -27.18 12.44 -18.68
N PRO A 232 -26.58 12.19 -17.50
CA PRO A 232 -27.03 12.77 -16.24
C PRO A 232 -26.45 14.17 -15.98
N LEU A 233 -25.43 14.59 -16.73
CA LEU A 233 -24.78 15.90 -16.58
C LEU A 233 -24.69 16.60 -17.92
N PRO A 234 -24.79 17.93 -17.96
CA PRO A 234 -24.59 18.67 -19.19
C PRO A 234 -23.19 18.46 -19.77
N ILE A 235 -23.08 18.41 -21.10
CA ILE A 235 -21.78 18.28 -21.79
C ILE A 235 -21.41 19.57 -22.55
N PRO A 236 -20.12 19.97 -22.59
CA PRO A 236 -19.70 21.30 -23.05
C PRO A 236 -19.59 21.42 -24.59
N PHE A 237 -20.46 20.75 -25.36
CA PHE A 237 -20.35 20.69 -26.83
C PHE A 237 -21.59 21.20 -27.59
N ASP A 238 -22.79 21.10 -27.02
CA ASP A 238 -24.03 21.54 -27.69
C ASP A 238 -25.05 22.06 -26.68
N SER A 239 -25.15 23.38 -26.56
CA SER A 239 -26.06 24.07 -25.63
C SER A 239 -27.47 24.29 -26.18
N ASN A 240 -27.66 24.27 -27.51
CA ASN A 240 -28.91 24.69 -28.14
C ASN A 240 -30.06 23.71 -27.89
N PHE A 241 -29.73 22.43 -27.78
CA PHE A 241 -30.70 21.35 -27.62
C PHE A 241 -30.51 20.58 -26.29
N GLU A 242 -29.62 21.03 -25.41
CA GLU A 242 -29.37 20.39 -24.11
C GLU A 242 -30.62 20.22 -23.24
N PRO A 243 -31.52 21.22 -23.12
CA PRO A 243 -32.72 21.08 -22.27
C PRO A 243 -33.66 19.95 -22.71
N VAL A 244 -33.59 19.56 -23.98
CA VAL A 244 -34.43 18.50 -24.58
C VAL A 244 -33.68 17.17 -24.78
N MET A 245 -32.47 17.04 -24.24
CA MET A 245 -31.67 15.82 -24.32
C MET A 245 -31.17 15.32 -22.96
N ILE A 246 -31.07 16.21 -21.95
CA ILE A 246 -30.66 15.82 -20.60
C ILE A 246 -31.69 14.90 -19.95
N MET A 247 -31.21 13.98 -19.10
CA MET A 247 -32.08 13.07 -18.36
C MET A 247 -32.93 13.82 -17.33
N ASN A 248 -34.25 13.68 -17.40
CA ASN A 248 -35.22 14.50 -16.65
C ASN A 248 -35.10 14.37 -15.12
N ASN A 249 -34.71 13.20 -14.62
CA ASN A 249 -34.51 12.93 -13.19
C ASN A 249 -33.03 12.69 -12.82
N ALA A 250 -32.11 13.31 -13.57
CA ALA A 250 -30.68 13.18 -13.35
C ALA A 250 -30.23 13.45 -11.91
N GLY A 251 -30.76 14.51 -11.27
CA GLY A 251 -30.41 14.85 -9.89
C GLY A 251 -30.71 13.73 -8.88
N THR A 252 -31.88 13.09 -9.01
CA THR A 252 -32.24 11.93 -8.17
C THR A 252 -31.30 10.76 -8.44
N VAL A 253 -31.02 10.44 -9.71
CA VAL A 253 -30.11 9.33 -10.06
C VAL A 253 -28.70 9.58 -9.50
N LEU A 254 -28.17 10.78 -9.67
CA LEU A 254 -26.86 11.17 -9.14
C LEU A 254 -26.81 11.08 -7.61
N HIS A 255 -27.86 11.55 -6.93
CA HIS A 255 -27.97 11.47 -5.48
C HIS A 255 -27.96 10.02 -4.99
N GLU A 256 -28.83 9.17 -5.52
CA GLU A 256 -28.96 7.76 -5.11
C GLU A 256 -27.66 6.97 -5.38
N LEU A 257 -27.06 7.13 -6.57
CA LEU A 257 -25.81 6.44 -6.90
C LEU A 257 -24.65 6.89 -6.00
N THR A 258 -24.56 8.19 -5.73
CA THR A 258 -23.51 8.73 -4.86
C THR A 258 -23.73 8.31 -3.40
N TYR A 259 -24.99 8.28 -2.93
CA TYR A 259 -25.36 7.81 -1.58
C TYR A 259 -24.93 6.36 -1.36
N HIS A 260 -25.10 5.51 -2.38
CA HIS A 260 -24.65 4.12 -2.38
C HIS A 260 -23.18 3.94 -2.79
N LYS A 261 -22.37 5.01 -2.76
CA LYS A 261 -20.92 5.01 -3.05
C LYS A 261 -20.55 4.42 -4.42
N VAL A 262 -21.40 4.59 -5.43
CA VAL A 262 -21.11 4.15 -6.81
C VAL A 262 -20.10 5.12 -7.45
N PRO A 263 -18.88 4.68 -7.80
CA PRO A 263 -17.82 5.58 -8.24
C PRO A 263 -17.96 6.08 -9.68
N LEU A 264 -18.62 5.32 -10.56
CA LEU A 264 -18.60 5.56 -12.00
C LEU A 264 -19.97 5.36 -12.65
N ILE A 265 -20.38 6.35 -13.46
CA ILE A 265 -21.51 6.27 -14.37
C ILE A 265 -20.97 6.25 -15.81
N LEU A 266 -21.40 5.28 -16.60
CA LEU A 266 -21.18 5.20 -18.04
C LEU A 266 -22.45 5.65 -18.77
N HIS A 267 -22.29 6.53 -19.76
CA HIS A 267 -23.39 6.91 -20.62
C HIS A 267 -23.00 7.18 -22.08
N GLY A 268 -24.02 7.48 -22.90
CA GLY A 268 -23.88 7.87 -24.31
C GLY A 268 -24.83 8.98 -24.69
N HIS A 269 -25.63 8.75 -25.74
CA HIS A 269 -26.71 9.60 -26.26
C HIS A 269 -26.25 10.82 -27.06
N LYS A 270 -25.24 11.53 -26.56
CA LYS A 270 -24.74 12.76 -27.19
C LYS A 270 -23.67 12.54 -28.26
N HIS A 271 -23.23 11.30 -28.44
CA HIS A 271 -22.18 10.92 -29.39
C HIS A 271 -20.84 11.63 -29.15
N HIS A 272 -20.64 12.21 -27.96
CA HIS A 272 -19.45 12.96 -27.60
C HIS A 272 -18.76 12.31 -26.41
N GLN A 273 -17.46 12.09 -26.53
CA GLN A 273 -16.65 11.71 -25.38
C GLN A 273 -16.54 12.89 -24.42
N HIS A 274 -16.79 12.63 -23.16
CA HIS A 274 -16.58 13.59 -22.10
C HIS A 274 -16.37 12.86 -20.78
N PHE A 275 -15.64 13.49 -19.88
CA PHE A 275 -15.48 13.02 -18.51
C PHE A 275 -15.76 14.19 -17.58
N SER A 276 -16.66 13.96 -16.64
CA SER A 276 -16.97 14.92 -15.59
C SER A 276 -16.80 14.27 -14.22
N ARG A 277 -16.36 15.06 -13.26
CA ARG A 277 -16.28 14.68 -11.86
C ARG A 277 -17.17 15.62 -11.06
N LEU A 278 -18.07 15.05 -10.27
CA LEU A 278 -18.98 15.80 -9.43
C LEU A 278 -18.67 15.49 -7.96
N LEU A 279 -18.52 16.55 -7.16
CA LEU A 279 -18.53 16.46 -5.70
C LEU A 279 -19.96 16.77 -5.24
N VAL A 280 -20.56 15.84 -4.53
CA VAL A 280 -21.91 15.95 -3.97
C VAL A 280 -21.80 15.87 -2.46
N ARG A 281 -22.39 16.83 -1.77
CA ARG A 281 -22.52 16.74 -0.31
C ARG A 281 -23.71 15.87 0.04
N ILE A 282 -23.45 14.74 0.71
CA ILE A 282 -24.46 13.82 1.20
C ILE A 282 -24.42 13.86 2.73
N ALA A 283 -25.49 14.37 3.33
CA ALA A 283 -25.51 14.78 4.73
C ALA A 283 -24.34 15.75 5.04
N ASP A 284 -23.34 15.30 5.79
CA ASP A 284 -22.17 16.08 6.19
C ASP A 284 -20.84 15.58 5.59
N LYS A 285 -20.89 14.69 4.61
CA LYS A 285 -19.71 14.21 3.89
C LYS A 285 -19.74 14.66 2.44
N GLU A 286 -18.58 15.09 1.94
CA GLU A 286 -18.37 15.26 0.51
C GLU A 286 -18.11 13.90 -0.12
N SER A 287 -18.83 13.58 -1.18
CA SER A 287 -18.69 12.31 -1.90
C SER A 287 -18.54 12.58 -3.38
N GLN A 288 -17.62 11.85 -4.01
CA GLN A 288 -17.31 12.04 -5.42
C GLN A 288 -18.01 10.98 -6.29
N ILE A 289 -18.56 11.41 -7.41
CA ILE A 289 -18.99 10.52 -8.49
C ILE A 289 -18.41 10.96 -9.83
N SER A 290 -17.97 9.98 -10.62
CA SER A 290 -17.43 10.22 -11.96
C SER A 290 -18.45 9.83 -13.02
N VAL A 291 -18.56 10.65 -14.08
CA VAL A 291 -19.48 10.44 -15.19
C VAL A 291 -18.66 10.41 -16.48
N LEU A 292 -18.70 9.27 -17.18
CA LEU A 292 -17.97 9.02 -18.40
C LEU A 292 -18.94 8.82 -19.57
N SER A 293 -18.86 9.72 -20.54
CA SER A 293 -19.56 9.62 -21.82
C SER A 293 -18.71 8.85 -22.83
N ALA A 294 -19.31 7.89 -23.52
CA ALA A 294 -18.75 7.34 -24.75
C ALA A 294 -19.09 8.26 -25.93
N GLY A 295 -18.17 8.34 -26.89
CA GLY A 295 -18.51 8.85 -28.21
C GLY A 295 -19.34 7.83 -29.01
N THR A 296 -19.54 8.12 -30.30
CA THR A 296 -20.10 7.14 -31.24
C THR A 296 -18.99 6.51 -32.08
N PRO A 297 -18.74 5.20 -31.97
CA PRO A 297 -17.65 4.58 -32.71
C PRO A 297 -18.06 4.21 -34.15
N THR A 298 -19.35 4.05 -34.45
CA THR A 298 -19.83 3.50 -35.74
C THR A 298 -20.90 4.33 -36.45
N HIS A 299 -21.28 5.52 -35.97
CA HIS A 299 -22.24 6.36 -36.68
C HIS A 299 -21.58 7.12 -37.84
N LYS A 300 -22.05 6.96 -39.08
CA LYS A 300 -21.47 7.56 -40.30
C LYS A 300 -21.29 9.07 -40.25
N LYS A 301 -22.21 9.80 -39.60
CA LYS A 301 -22.03 11.24 -39.42
C LYS A 301 -21.14 11.46 -38.20
N ARG A 302 -19.96 12.03 -38.43
CA ARG A 302 -19.09 12.54 -37.38
C ARG A 302 -19.79 13.70 -36.67
N PRO A 303 -19.91 13.68 -35.34
CA PRO A 303 -20.34 14.86 -34.62
C PRO A 303 -19.15 15.83 -34.56
N SER A 304 -19.05 16.76 -35.51
CA SER A 304 -18.00 17.80 -35.55
C SER A 304 -18.01 18.60 -34.24
N PRO A 305 -16.87 18.86 -33.56
CA PRO A 305 -15.47 18.61 -33.95
C PRO A 305 -14.91 17.21 -33.58
N ASN A 306 -15.71 16.35 -32.98
CA ASN A 306 -15.27 15.16 -32.24
C ASN A 306 -15.07 13.92 -33.14
N ARG A 307 -14.17 13.03 -32.73
CA ARG A 307 -13.74 11.83 -33.46
C ARG A 307 -14.69 10.66 -33.18
N HIS A 308 -14.63 9.60 -34.00
CA HIS A 308 -15.24 8.33 -33.58
C HIS A 308 -14.50 7.83 -32.37
N SER A 309 -15.19 7.44 -31.31
CA SER A 309 -14.51 6.98 -30.12
C SER A 309 -15.30 5.98 -29.29
N PHE A 310 -14.57 5.24 -28.47
CA PHE A 310 -15.06 4.38 -27.40
C PHE A 310 -14.05 4.35 -26.26
N ASN A 311 -14.44 3.80 -25.11
CA ASN A 311 -13.58 3.79 -23.93
C ASN A 311 -13.13 2.36 -23.58
N GLU A 312 -11.87 2.22 -23.19
CA GLU A 312 -11.35 1.06 -22.47
C GLU A 312 -11.13 1.45 -21.01
N ILE A 313 -11.66 0.66 -20.09
CA ILE A 313 -11.60 0.92 -18.64
C ILE A 313 -10.88 -0.26 -18.01
N VAL A 314 -9.78 0.00 -17.33
CA VAL A 314 -9.02 -1.00 -16.59
C VAL A 314 -9.25 -0.76 -15.10
N VAL A 315 -9.96 -1.68 -14.46
CA VAL A 315 -10.17 -1.69 -13.02
C VAL A 315 -9.14 -2.59 -12.38
N GLN A 316 -8.39 -2.07 -11.41
CA GLN A 316 -7.34 -2.78 -10.67
C GLN A 316 -7.79 -3.00 -9.22
N ASP A 317 -7.76 -4.26 -8.78
CA ASP A 317 -8.08 -4.73 -7.42
C ASP A 317 -9.42 -4.22 -6.86
N GLY A 318 -10.38 -3.92 -7.75
CA GLY A 318 -11.69 -3.36 -7.40
C GLY A 318 -11.65 -1.94 -6.82
N ARG A 319 -10.52 -1.23 -6.95
CA ARG A 319 -10.23 0.03 -6.24
C ARG A 319 -10.10 1.23 -7.17
N VAL A 320 -9.28 1.06 -8.20
CA VAL A 320 -8.83 2.12 -9.10
C VAL A 320 -9.30 1.79 -10.51
N ALA A 321 -9.84 2.79 -11.21
CA ALA A 321 -10.22 2.66 -12.61
C ALA A 321 -9.44 3.67 -13.46
N ASN A 322 -8.69 3.13 -14.42
CA ASN A 322 -7.95 3.87 -15.44
C ASN A 322 -8.74 3.82 -16.75
N ILE A 323 -8.96 4.98 -17.36
CA ILE A 323 -9.68 5.12 -18.61
C ILE A 323 -8.68 5.44 -19.71
N GLN A 324 -8.72 4.67 -20.79
CA GLN A 324 -8.09 5.01 -22.05
C GLN A 324 -9.17 5.20 -23.11
N VAL A 325 -9.18 6.35 -23.77
CA VAL A 325 -10.12 6.60 -24.86
C VAL A 325 -9.47 6.32 -26.19
N PHE A 326 -10.15 5.52 -26.99
CA PHE A 326 -9.74 5.15 -28.33
C PHE A 326 -10.48 6.01 -29.33
N GLU A 327 -9.73 6.74 -30.17
CA GLU A 327 -10.29 7.67 -31.14
C GLU A 327 -9.85 7.35 -32.57
N ALA A 328 -10.68 7.67 -33.55
CA ALA A 328 -10.33 7.57 -34.97
C ALA A 328 -10.92 8.73 -35.79
N ASN A 329 -10.15 9.25 -36.76
CA ASN A 329 -10.66 10.19 -37.76
C ASN A 329 -10.99 9.44 -39.05
N GLY A 330 -12.09 9.79 -39.74
CA GLY A 330 -12.38 9.25 -41.09
C GLY A 330 -12.27 7.73 -41.13
N ASP A 331 -11.45 7.18 -42.02
CA ASP A 331 -11.23 5.72 -42.18
C ASP A 331 -10.04 5.18 -41.35
N GLU A 332 -9.44 5.98 -40.48
CA GLU A 332 -8.29 5.56 -39.66
C GLU A 332 -8.68 4.46 -38.65
N THR A 333 -7.68 3.66 -38.23
CA THR A 333 -7.83 2.76 -37.08
C THR A 333 -7.94 3.55 -35.78
N PHE A 334 -8.59 2.95 -34.78
CA PHE A 334 -8.66 3.54 -33.44
C PHE A 334 -7.28 3.59 -32.79
N LYS A 335 -6.92 4.74 -32.23
CA LYS A 335 -5.69 4.98 -31.49
C LYS A 335 -6.03 5.39 -30.06
N GLY A 336 -5.36 4.79 -29.08
CA GLY A 336 -5.53 5.14 -27.68
C GLY A 336 -4.88 6.49 -27.37
N ALA A 337 -5.65 7.37 -26.72
CA ALA A 337 -5.12 8.58 -26.09
C ALA A 337 -4.37 8.23 -24.79
N SER A 338 -3.74 9.23 -24.17
CA SER A 338 -3.12 9.07 -22.85
C SER A 338 -4.18 8.64 -21.82
N PRO A 339 -3.94 7.58 -21.03
CA PRO A 339 -4.88 7.15 -20.02
C PRO A 339 -4.96 8.16 -18.87
N PHE A 340 -6.11 8.18 -18.19
CA PHE A 340 -6.32 8.99 -16.98
C PHE A 340 -7.14 8.21 -15.96
N THR A 341 -6.96 8.50 -14.67
CA THR A 341 -7.65 7.83 -13.57
C THR A 341 -8.93 8.59 -13.18
N ILE A 342 -10.02 7.88 -12.88
CA ILE A 342 -11.30 8.54 -12.56
C ILE A 342 -11.29 9.28 -11.22
N SER A 343 -10.49 8.83 -10.28
CA SER A 343 -10.47 9.32 -8.90
C SER A 343 -9.55 10.52 -8.78
N ALA A 344 -9.92 11.54 -7.99
CA ALA A 344 -8.91 12.26 -7.24
C ALA A 344 -8.31 11.30 -6.20
N ASN A 345 -7.06 11.50 -5.78
CA ASN A 345 -6.37 10.62 -4.84
C ASN A 345 -7.25 10.29 -3.61
N GLU A 346 -7.90 11.29 -3.02
CA GLU A 346 -8.79 11.17 -1.85
C GLU A 346 -9.95 10.17 -2.04
N GLY A 347 -10.69 10.22 -3.16
CA GLY A 347 -11.81 9.32 -3.40
C GLY A 347 -11.39 7.86 -3.64
N ALA A 348 -10.18 7.64 -4.17
CA ALA A 348 -9.60 6.29 -4.26
C ALA A 348 -9.12 5.78 -2.89
N HIS A 349 -8.60 6.68 -2.05
CA HIS A 349 -8.14 6.37 -0.70
C HIS A 349 -9.32 5.96 0.18
N GLU A 350 -10.41 6.75 0.21
CA GLU A 350 -11.59 6.44 1.02
C GLU A 350 -12.17 5.06 0.66
N ARG A 351 -12.32 4.77 -0.64
CA ARG A 351 -12.76 3.44 -1.08
C ARG A 351 -11.79 2.35 -0.67
N SER A 352 -10.49 2.55 -0.88
CA SER A 352 -9.48 1.56 -0.47
C SER A 352 -9.50 1.30 1.03
N PHE A 353 -9.76 2.32 1.85
CA PHE A 353 -9.91 2.17 3.28
C PHE A 353 -11.21 1.47 3.66
N ASP A 354 -12.35 1.85 3.09
CA ASP A 354 -13.63 1.17 3.27
C ASP A 354 -13.51 -0.34 2.94
N LEU A 355 -12.80 -0.66 1.86
CA LEU A 355 -12.48 -2.04 1.46
C LEU A 355 -11.66 -2.76 2.50
N ASN A 356 -10.55 -2.16 2.91
CA ASN A 356 -9.63 -2.75 3.86
C ASN A 356 -10.29 -2.92 5.24
N SER A 357 -11.22 -2.04 5.60
CA SER A 357 -11.90 -2.04 6.90
C SER A 357 -13.18 -2.89 6.94
N SER A 358 -13.70 -3.26 5.77
CA SER A 358 -14.83 -4.17 5.62
C SER A 358 -14.48 -5.57 6.16
N GLY A 359 -15.18 -5.99 7.22
CA GLY A 359 -14.93 -7.26 7.90
C GLY A 359 -13.84 -7.23 8.97
N ARG A 360 -13.22 -6.07 9.23
CA ARG A 360 -12.27 -5.90 10.35
C ARG A 360 -12.90 -5.13 11.50
N ASP A 361 -12.49 -5.49 12.71
CA ASP A 361 -12.93 -4.83 13.93
C ASP A 361 -12.06 -3.63 14.26
N LEU A 362 -10.78 -3.61 13.85
CA LEU A 362 -9.82 -2.54 14.18
C LEU A 362 -9.50 -1.63 12.99
N MET A 363 -9.41 -0.34 13.30
CA MET A 363 -9.14 0.74 12.35
C MET A 363 -8.19 1.75 13.00
N ALA A 364 -7.19 2.24 12.29
CA ALA A 364 -6.35 3.36 12.71
C ALA A 364 -6.37 4.45 11.64
N GLU A 365 -6.44 5.71 12.06
CA GLU A 365 -6.36 6.84 11.13
C GLU A 365 -4.94 6.94 10.58
N ARG A 366 -3.94 6.85 11.46
CA ARG A 366 -2.56 6.97 11.04
C ARG A 366 -1.69 5.95 11.75
N LEU A 367 -0.77 5.36 10.98
CA LEU A 367 0.31 4.54 11.47
C LEU A 367 1.62 5.18 11.02
N ILE A 368 2.49 5.52 11.96
CA ILE A 368 3.79 6.11 11.67
C ILE A 368 4.86 5.11 12.07
N LEU A 369 5.64 4.65 11.11
CA LEU A 369 6.87 3.90 11.34
C LEU A 369 8.05 4.87 11.21
N THR A 370 8.71 5.16 12.32
CA THR A 370 9.95 5.93 12.34
C THR A 370 11.13 5.00 12.59
N VAL A 371 12.09 5.01 11.66
CA VAL A 371 13.37 4.30 11.78
C VAL A 371 14.49 5.32 11.80
N SER A 372 15.11 5.53 12.95
CA SER A 372 16.24 6.46 13.10
C SER A 372 17.55 5.71 13.18
N ILE A 373 18.40 5.89 12.17
CA ILE A 373 19.71 5.25 12.05
C ILE A 373 20.78 6.19 12.60
N ASP A 374 21.60 5.69 13.52
CA ASP A 374 22.73 6.44 14.09
C ASP A 374 24.05 6.19 13.32
N GLU A 375 25.09 6.95 13.66
CA GLU A 375 26.43 6.83 13.08
C GLU A 375 27.10 5.46 13.30
N PHE A 376 26.55 4.63 14.19
CA PHE A 376 27.03 3.29 14.53
C PHE A 376 26.23 2.18 13.86
N SER A 377 25.31 2.55 12.95
CA SER A 377 24.38 1.63 12.28
C SER A 377 23.34 0.98 13.20
N HIS A 378 23.09 1.52 14.38
CA HIS A 378 21.91 1.12 15.15
C HIS A 378 20.68 1.80 14.59
N ALA A 379 19.54 1.13 14.74
CA ALA A 379 18.25 1.70 14.38
C ALA A 379 17.32 1.73 15.59
N ARG A 380 16.76 2.90 15.88
CA ARG A 380 15.60 3.06 16.75
C ARG A 380 14.34 2.92 15.91
N TYR A 381 13.53 1.92 16.21
CA TYR A 381 12.24 1.67 15.61
C TYR A 381 11.15 2.20 16.52
N ALA A 382 10.27 3.05 15.99
CA ALA A 382 9.06 3.48 16.67
C ALA A 382 7.86 3.29 15.73
N GLU A 383 6.91 2.47 16.16
CA GLU A 383 5.61 2.29 15.51
C GLU A 383 4.55 3.01 16.34
N GLU A 384 3.98 4.07 15.80
CA GLU A 384 2.99 4.91 16.46
C GLU A 384 1.63 4.75 15.78
N PHE A 385 0.64 4.30 16.55
CA PHE A 385 -0.74 4.17 16.12
C PHE A 385 -1.52 5.36 16.64
N TYR A 386 -2.13 6.12 15.72
CA TYR A 386 -2.97 7.26 16.02
C TYR A 386 -4.42 6.96 15.67
N GLN A 387 -5.30 7.40 16.56
CA GLN A 387 -6.72 7.23 16.50
C GLN A 387 -7.11 5.76 16.28
N LEU A 388 -6.49 4.82 17.00
CA LEU A 388 -6.87 3.40 16.93
C LEU A 388 -8.28 3.26 17.52
N ARG A 389 -9.21 2.79 16.69
CA ARG A 389 -10.63 2.58 16.98
C ARG A 389 -10.97 1.11 16.79
N SER A 390 -11.95 0.63 17.57
CA SER A 390 -12.45 -0.73 17.46
C SER A 390 -13.97 -0.78 17.42
N LYS A 391 -14.55 -1.64 16.57
CA LYS A 391 -16.00 -1.93 16.52
C LYS A 391 -16.48 -2.71 17.74
N LYS A 392 -15.56 -3.35 18.47
CA LYS A 392 -15.83 -4.15 19.68
C LYS A 392 -14.83 -3.79 20.76
N THR A 393 -15.20 -4.01 22.02
CA THR A 393 -14.24 -3.90 23.11
C THR A 393 -13.12 -4.93 22.92
N ILE A 394 -11.87 -4.46 22.86
CA ILE A 394 -10.68 -5.29 22.83
C ILE A 394 -9.85 -5.01 24.09
N LEU A 395 -9.34 -6.09 24.70
CA LEU A 395 -8.40 -6.04 25.83
C LEU A 395 -6.98 -6.46 25.40
N GLU A 396 -6.87 -7.12 24.26
CA GLU A 396 -5.60 -7.58 23.67
C GLU A 396 -5.63 -7.21 22.18
N LEU A 397 -4.50 -6.73 21.67
CA LEU A 397 -4.33 -6.51 20.24
C LEU A 397 -4.21 -7.86 19.52
N PRO A 398 -5.03 -8.13 18.48
CA PRO A 398 -4.94 -9.35 17.68
C PRO A 398 -3.75 -9.33 16.70
N TYR A 399 -2.83 -8.37 16.83
CA TYR A 399 -1.61 -8.26 16.05
C TYR A 399 -0.42 -8.53 16.96
N VAL A 400 0.42 -9.47 16.54
CA VAL A 400 1.67 -9.81 17.20
C VAL A 400 2.78 -9.03 16.51
N PHE A 401 3.58 -8.30 17.26
CA PHE A 401 4.69 -7.53 16.73
C PHE A 401 5.90 -8.45 16.55
N PRO A 402 6.32 -8.75 15.30
CA PRO A 402 7.42 -9.66 15.05
C PRO A 402 8.76 -8.92 15.18
N LEU A 403 9.62 -9.39 16.09
CA LEU A 403 11.00 -8.91 16.19
C LEU A 403 11.95 -9.93 15.56
N LYS A 404 12.39 -9.68 14.32
CA LYS A 404 13.35 -10.55 13.63
C LYS A 404 14.79 -10.24 14.05
N ARG A 405 15.52 -11.26 14.50
CA ARG A 405 16.89 -11.16 15.07
C ARG A 405 18.04 -11.58 14.15
N LYS A 406 17.81 -11.82 12.85
CA LYS A 406 18.74 -12.67 12.08
C LYS A 406 20.19 -12.14 12.00
N LEU A 407 20.43 -10.83 12.18
CA LEU A 407 21.77 -10.21 12.26
C LEU A 407 21.87 -9.06 13.29
N CYS A 408 20.81 -8.83 14.09
CA CYS A 408 20.66 -7.68 14.98
C CYS A 408 20.17 -8.14 16.35
N GLU A 409 20.78 -7.65 17.43
CA GLU A 409 20.18 -7.80 18.76
C GLU A 409 19.08 -6.75 18.93
N VAL A 410 17.93 -7.19 19.45
CA VAL A 410 16.79 -6.31 19.75
C VAL A 410 16.75 -6.07 21.25
N ASP A 411 16.79 -4.80 21.65
CA ASP A 411 16.69 -4.36 23.05
C ASP A 411 15.27 -4.58 23.64
N ASP A 412 14.98 -4.07 24.85
CA ASP A 412 13.62 -4.12 25.39
C ASP A 412 12.66 -3.32 24.52
N ILE A 413 11.40 -3.76 24.52
CA ILE A 413 10.32 -3.00 23.93
C ILE A 413 9.81 -2.00 24.98
N VAL A 414 9.73 -0.74 24.59
CA VAL A 414 9.00 0.29 25.32
C VAL A 414 7.63 0.45 24.67
N ILE A 415 6.58 0.43 25.49
CA ILE A 415 5.22 0.70 25.03
C ILE A 415 4.64 1.79 25.91
N GLY A 416 4.01 2.78 25.28
CA GLY A 416 3.38 3.88 25.99
C GLY A 416 2.23 4.47 25.20
N THR A 417 1.50 5.40 25.83
CA THR A 417 0.44 6.20 25.20
C THR A 417 0.93 7.62 24.97
N THR A 418 0.46 8.26 23.91
CA THR A 418 0.60 9.71 23.75
C THR A 418 -0.48 10.41 24.59
N ALA A 419 -0.05 11.30 25.49
CA ALA A 419 -0.82 12.20 26.38
C ALA A 419 -2.26 11.81 26.85
N SER A 420 -2.43 11.67 28.18
CA SER A 420 -3.73 11.75 28.90
C SER A 420 -4.82 10.74 28.55
N GLN A 421 -4.46 9.50 28.20
CA GLN A 421 -5.43 8.43 28.00
C GLN A 421 -5.59 7.57 29.27
N ASN A 422 -6.83 7.21 29.62
CA ASN A 422 -7.16 6.35 30.79
C ASN A 422 -6.86 4.85 30.56
N VAL A 423 -6.01 4.54 29.58
CA VAL A 423 -5.67 3.18 29.17
C VAL A 423 -4.16 3.04 29.26
N SER A 424 -3.68 1.96 29.87
CA SER A 424 -2.24 1.66 29.91
C SER A 424 -1.95 0.37 29.15
N PRO A 425 -1.19 0.43 28.06
CA PRO A 425 -0.73 -0.76 27.38
C PRO A 425 0.37 -1.43 28.21
N SER A 426 0.36 -2.76 28.23
CA SER A 426 1.42 -3.62 28.71
C SER A 426 1.81 -4.61 27.62
N HIS A 427 2.89 -5.36 27.83
CA HIS A 427 3.24 -6.44 26.91
C HIS A 427 3.57 -7.75 27.60
N THR A 428 3.27 -8.82 26.89
CA THR A 428 3.67 -10.19 27.21
C THR A 428 4.59 -10.72 26.11
N TRP A 429 5.72 -11.29 26.53
CA TRP A 429 6.70 -11.91 25.65
C TRP A 429 6.34 -13.37 25.39
N ASN A 430 6.22 -13.75 24.11
CA ASN A 430 6.26 -15.15 23.69
C ASN A 430 7.60 -15.39 22.98
N ARG A 431 8.50 -16.14 23.60
CA ARG A 431 9.73 -16.61 22.94
C ARG A 431 9.44 -17.90 22.18
N GLU A 432 9.61 -17.88 20.87
CA GLU A 432 9.73 -19.11 20.09
C GLU A 432 11.19 -19.59 20.04
N ARG A 433 11.39 -20.89 19.78
CA ARG A 433 12.71 -21.56 19.80
C ARG A 433 13.62 -21.21 18.60
N ASP A 434 13.15 -20.41 17.64
CA ASP A 434 13.78 -20.23 16.33
C ASP A 434 14.54 -18.90 16.14
N GLY A 435 14.71 -18.13 17.23
CA GLY A 435 15.39 -16.84 17.18
C GLY A 435 14.51 -15.68 16.74
N SER A 436 13.19 -15.87 16.61
CA SER A 436 12.21 -14.79 16.57
C SER A 436 11.65 -14.50 17.97
N SER A 437 11.44 -13.22 18.28
CA SER A 437 10.68 -12.85 19.48
C SER A 437 9.37 -12.20 19.07
N GLU A 438 8.30 -12.58 19.74
CA GLU A 438 6.97 -12.04 19.51
C GLU A 438 6.51 -11.28 20.75
N CYS A 439 5.96 -10.09 20.51
CA CYS A 439 5.37 -9.25 21.54
C CYS A 439 3.87 -9.11 21.31
N LYS A 440 3.10 -9.43 22.34
CA LYS A 440 1.67 -9.17 22.42
C LYS A 440 1.42 -7.94 23.28
N ILE A 441 0.46 -7.11 22.86
CA ILE A 441 0.08 -5.90 23.58
C ILE A 441 -1.29 -6.10 24.21
N GLU A 442 -1.35 -5.87 25.52
CA GLU A 442 -2.57 -5.93 26.31
C GLU A 442 -2.92 -4.51 26.79
N PHE A 443 -4.20 -4.15 26.76
CA PHE A 443 -4.69 -2.87 27.26
C PHE A 443 -5.36 -3.10 28.62
N HIS A 444 -4.74 -2.59 29.68
CA HIS A 444 -5.31 -2.68 31.02
C HIS A 444 -6.10 -1.40 31.37
N PRO A 445 -7.36 -1.53 31.82
CA PRO A 445 -8.09 -0.41 32.40
C PRO A 445 -7.50 -0.07 33.78
N GLN A 446 -7.07 1.18 33.98
CA GLN A 446 -6.64 1.65 35.30
C GLN A 446 -7.87 1.91 36.20
N LEU A 447 -8.31 0.88 36.96
CA LEU A 447 -9.25 0.94 38.11
C LEU A 447 -10.77 1.18 37.81
N SER A 448 -11.63 0.41 38.50
CA SER A 448 -13.09 0.15 38.34
C SER A 448 -14.09 1.33 38.48
N PRO A 449 -15.40 1.19 38.10
CA PRO A 449 -16.02 0.82 36.81
C PRO A 449 -16.90 1.97 36.21
N PRO A 450 -17.29 1.98 34.90
CA PRO A 450 -17.11 0.97 33.86
C PRO A 450 -16.43 1.56 32.60
N ASN A 451 -15.10 1.64 32.59
CA ASN A 451 -14.32 2.05 31.41
C ASN A 451 -13.60 0.83 30.81
N GLN A 452 -14.40 -0.02 30.16
CA GLN A 452 -13.91 -0.83 29.05
C GLN A 452 -13.58 0.12 27.89
N VAL A 453 -12.74 -0.28 26.93
CA VAL A 453 -12.70 0.37 25.61
C VAL A 453 -14.08 0.16 24.98
N LYS A 454 -15.01 1.02 25.36
CA LYS A 454 -16.38 1.02 24.88
C LYS A 454 -16.37 1.83 23.62
N HIS A 455 -16.66 1.12 22.54
CA HIS A 455 -17.28 1.71 21.37
C HIS A 455 -16.39 2.64 20.55
N ILE A 456 -16.86 2.83 19.33
CA ILE A 456 -16.42 3.75 18.28
C ILE A 456 -16.15 5.22 18.72
N ASP A 457 -16.42 5.58 19.98
CA ASP A 457 -16.38 6.95 20.50
C ASP A 457 -15.13 7.29 21.33
N SER A 458 -14.23 6.33 21.57
CA SER A 458 -12.92 6.58 22.18
C SER A 458 -11.81 5.94 21.34
N SER A 459 -10.83 6.74 20.95
CA SER A 459 -9.62 6.26 20.29
C SER A 459 -8.47 6.11 21.27
N VAL A 460 -7.54 5.22 20.95
CA VAL A 460 -6.29 5.04 21.69
C VAL A 460 -5.14 5.42 20.78
N ASP A 461 -4.21 6.21 21.30
CA ASP A 461 -2.97 6.57 20.64
C ASP A 461 -1.85 5.95 21.46
N PHE A 462 -1.07 5.06 20.84
CA PHE A 462 0.01 4.36 21.52
C PHE A 462 1.17 4.13 20.58
N TYR A 463 2.33 3.88 21.16
CA TYR A 463 3.53 3.59 20.41
C TYR A 463 4.24 2.36 20.95
N VAL A 464 4.94 1.68 20.05
CA VAL A 464 5.83 0.57 20.33
C VAL A 464 7.20 0.97 19.85
N GLU A 465 8.18 0.98 20.75
CA GLU A 465 9.55 1.34 20.44
C GLU A 465 10.51 0.23 20.82
N TYR A 466 11.48 -0.05 19.94
CA TYR A 466 12.61 -0.92 20.24
C TYR A 466 13.86 -0.45 19.50
N ARG A 467 15.03 -0.92 19.92
CA ARG A 467 16.30 -0.67 19.23
C ARG A 467 16.82 -1.96 18.62
N ALA A 468 17.38 -1.84 17.42
CA ALA A 468 18.07 -2.92 16.72
C ALA A 468 19.54 -2.53 16.53
N THR A 469 20.46 -3.35 17.02
CA THR A 469 21.90 -3.12 16.82
C THR A 469 22.36 -3.65 15.47
N ASN A 470 23.39 -3.05 14.88
CA ASN A 470 23.97 -3.47 13.60
C ASN A 470 22.93 -3.62 12.46
N PHE A 471 21.98 -2.69 12.37
CA PHE A 471 20.80 -2.76 11.50
C PHE A 471 21.16 -2.80 10.01
N CYS A 472 21.88 -1.80 9.52
CA CYS A 472 22.24 -1.65 8.11
C CYS A 472 23.73 -1.36 7.93
N ALA A 473 24.26 -1.51 6.72
CA ALA A 473 25.55 -0.93 6.37
C ALA A 473 25.41 0.57 6.05
N LEU A 474 26.32 1.38 6.58
CA LEU A 474 26.39 2.81 6.25
C LEU A 474 27.17 3.08 4.96
N ASN A 475 28.04 2.14 4.57
CA ASN A 475 28.87 2.26 3.38
C ASN A 475 29.16 0.90 2.73
N SER A 476 29.60 0.91 1.47
CA SER A 476 29.77 -0.29 0.64
C SER A 476 30.74 -1.32 1.23
N ARG A 477 31.68 -0.85 2.06
CA ARG A 477 32.61 -1.74 2.76
C ARG A 477 31.91 -2.46 3.91
N GLN A 478 31.18 -1.74 4.75
CA GLN A 478 30.38 -2.39 5.80
C GLN A 478 29.39 -3.40 5.21
N ALA A 479 28.80 -3.10 4.05
CA ALA A 479 27.90 -4.03 3.35
C ALA A 479 28.61 -5.35 2.99
N LEU A 480 29.85 -5.27 2.47
CA LEU A 480 30.67 -6.43 2.14
C LEU A 480 30.94 -7.33 3.36
N GLU A 481 31.32 -6.72 4.48
CA GLU A 481 31.64 -7.45 5.71
C GLU A 481 30.36 -8.01 6.38
N MET A 482 29.28 -7.25 6.43
CA MET A 482 28.01 -7.64 7.08
C MET A 482 27.19 -8.67 6.30
N ARG A 483 27.21 -8.63 4.96
CA ARG A 483 26.27 -9.39 4.11
C ARG A 483 26.92 -10.41 3.21
N GLY A 484 28.26 -10.49 3.20
CA GLY A 484 28.94 -11.43 2.32
C GLY A 484 29.11 -10.93 0.87
N ASN A 485 28.37 -9.90 0.47
CA ASN A 485 28.26 -9.43 -0.90
C ASN A 485 28.56 -7.94 -1.00
N ASN A 486 28.99 -7.49 -2.17
CA ASN A 486 29.18 -6.06 -2.44
C ASN A 486 27.82 -5.37 -2.73
N SER A 487 26.76 -5.76 -2.00
CA SER A 487 25.42 -5.23 -2.22
C SER A 487 25.49 -3.72 -2.09
N ALA A 488 25.17 -3.04 -3.19
CA ALA A 488 25.06 -1.60 -3.19
C ALA A 488 23.76 -1.13 -2.53
N MET A 489 22.90 -2.04 -2.07
CA MET A 489 21.57 -1.71 -1.57
C MET A 489 21.34 -2.29 -0.17
N GLU A 490 20.76 -1.47 0.69
CA GLU A 490 20.13 -1.88 1.95
C GLU A 490 18.61 -1.75 1.82
N GLU A 491 17.88 -2.48 2.65
CA GLU A 491 16.41 -2.53 2.61
C GLU A 491 15.78 -2.44 4.00
N LEU A 492 14.66 -1.74 4.07
CA LEU A 492 13.73 -1.76 5.19
C LEU A 492 12.41 -2.33 4.69
N THR A 493 11.92 -3.40 5.30
CA THR A 493 10.61 -3.98 4.96
C THR A 493 9.66 -3.87 6.14
N TYR A 494 8.50 -3.26 5.92
CA TYR A 494 7.38 -3.20 6.86
C TYR A 494 6.23 -4.08 6.39
N VAL A 495 5.52 -4.71 7.32
CA VAL A 495 4.33 -5.52 7.03
C VAL A 495 3.12 -4.88 7.68
N VAL A 496 2.10 -4.55 6.89
CA VAL A 496 0.88 -3.96 7.43
C VAL A 496 0.13 -5.01 8.25
N PRO A 497 -0.29 -4.71 9.50
CA PRO A 497 -1.02 -5.66 10.32
C PRO A 497 -2.28 -6.21 9.63
N ASP A 498 -2.43 -7.54 9.60
CA ASP A 498 -3.55 -8.22 8.92
C ASP A 498 -4.93 -7.83 9.45
N ASN A 499 -5.01 -7.55 10.75
CA ASN A 499 -6.25 -7.35 11.50
C ASN A 499 -6.62 -5.87 11.68
N ILE A 500 -5.78 -4.94 11.23
CA ILE A 500 -5.97 -3.50 11.40
C ILE A 500 -6.08 -2.86 10.02
N ALA A 501 -7.17 -2.14 9.76
CA ALA A 501 -7.26 -1.26 8.61
C ALA A 501 -6.63 0.09 8.95
N VAL A 502 -5.72 0.58 8.11
CA VAL A 502 -5.03 1.86 8.32
C VAL A 502 -5.44 2.83 7.22
N GLU A 503 -5.81 4.06 7.55
CA GLU A 503 -6.13 5.11 6.55
C GLU A 503 -4.86 5.67 5.92
N GLU A 504 -3.84 5.97 6.72
CA GLU A 504 -2.53 6.43 6.25
C GLU A 504 -1.37 5.72 6.95
N LEU A 505 -0.44 5.15 6.19
CA LEU A 505 0.84 4.67 6.68
C LEU A 505 1.94 5.65 6.27
N HIS A 506 2.66 6.18 7.25
CA HIS A 506 3.85 7.00 7.04
C HIS A 506 5.07 6.20 7.43
N VAL A 507 6.04 6.09 6.53
CA VAL A 507 7.33 5.46 6.80
C VAL A 507 8.41 6.51 6.72
N GLN A 508 9.06 6.78 7.84
CA GLN A 508 10.13 7.74 7.97
C GLN A 508 11.44 7.02 8.27
N ILE A 509 12.48 7.31 7.50
CA ILE A 509 13.84 6.85 7.73
C ILE A 509 14.72 8.08 7.95
N ASN A 510 15.26 8.21 9.16
CA ASN A 510 16.24 9.25 9.49
C ASN A 510 17.64 8.65 9.35
N PHE A 511 18.47 9.24 8.49
CA PHE A 511 19.88 8.86 8.34
C PHE A 511 20.76 9.67 9.30
N PRO A 512 22.00 9.21 9.57
CA PRO A 512 22.90 9.87 10.52
C PRO A 512 23.18 11.33 10.16
N THR A 513 23.29 12.18 11.18
CA THR A 513 23.61 13.61 10.99
C THR A 513 24.97 13.77 10.30
N GLY A 514 25.01 14.54 9.21
CA GLY A 514 26.24 14.74 8.42
C GLY A 514 26.51 13.67 7.35
N SER A 515 25.68 12.62 7.28
CA SER A 515 25.72 11.70 6.14
C SER A 515 25.01 12.29 4.92
N ALA A 516 25.54 12.04 3.71
CA ALA A 516 24.82 12.33 2.48
C ALA A 516 23.62 11.38 2.33
N LEU A 517 22.49 11.92 1.86
CA LEU A 517 21.34 11.11 1.50
C LEU A 517 21.71 10.07 0.43
N PRO A 518 21.08 8.88 0.45
CA PRO A 518 21.25 7.89 -0.60
C PRO A 518 20.94 8.46 -1.99
N ASN A 519 21.80 8.17 -2.98
CA ASN A 519 21.61 8.64 -4.36
C ASN A 519 20.40 7.99 -5.06
N LYS A 520 20.01 6.80 -4.61
CA LYS A 520 18.85 6.06 -5.10
C LYS A 520 18.03 5.59 -3.92
N LEU A 521 16.74 5.88 -3.98
CA LEU A 521 15.73 5.45 -3.04
C LEU A 521 14.57 4.90 -3.87
N SER A 522 14.02 3.75 -3.49
CA SER A 522 12.86 3.16 -4.16
C SER A 522 11.90 2.59 -3.12
N LEU A 523 10.61 2.84 -3.32
CA LEU A 523 9.53 2.24 -2.55
C LEU A 523 8.86 1.17 -3.40
N GLN A 524 8.66 -0.01 -2.82
CA GLN A 524 8.05 -1.16 -3.47
C GLN A 524 7.01 -1.80 -2.56
N ARG A 525 6.01 -2.44 -3.15
CA ARG A 525 4.96 -3.18 -2.47
C ARG A 525 5.02 -4.65 -2.88
N GLY A 526 5.00 -5.55 -1.90
CA GLY A 526 4.92 -6.99 -2.07
C GLY A 526 3.58 -7.50 -1.58
N HIS A 527 2.89 -8.28 -2.40
CA HIS A 527 1.55 -8.77 -2.08
C HIS A 527 1.56 -9.99 -1.15
N LYS A 528 0.60 -10.05 -0.21
CA LYS A 528 0.42 -11.20 0.68
C LYS A 528 0.23 -12.51 -0.10
N ALA A 529 -0.52 -12.48 -1.21
CA ALA A 529 -0.90 -13.66 -1.98
C ALA A 529 0.26 -14.32 -2.75
N SER A 530 1.34 -13.57 -3.06
CA SER A 530 2.49 -14.08 -3.82
C SER A 530 3.63 -14.60 -2.93
N GLY A 531 3.44 -14.65 -1.61
CA GLY A 531 4.52 -15.03 -0.69
C GLY A 531 5.68 -14.02 -0.63
N GLY A 532 5.55 -12.84 -1.26
CA GLY A 532 6.52 -11.74 -1.21
C GLY A 532 7.68 -11.81 -2.21
N THR A 533 7.57 -12.59 -3.29
CA THR A 533 8.58 -12.62 -4.35
C THR A 533 8.38 -11.54 -5.42
N ASP A 534 7.14 -11.12 -5.64
CA ASP A 534 6.78 -10.11 -6.64
C ASP A 534 6.64 -8.74 -5.97
N TRP A 535 7.44 -7.79 -6.43
CA TRP A 535 7.52 -6.41 -5.92
C TRP A 535 7.16 -5.43 -7.02
N ASP A 536 6.15 -4.60 -6.77
CA ASP A 536 5.64 -3.59 -7.71
C ASP A 536 5.76 -2.18 -7.11
N GLU A 537 5.67 -1.15 -7.95
CA GLU A 537 5.58 0.23 -7.48
C GLU A 537 4.17 0.50 -6.92
N PRO A 538 4.02 1.04 -5.70
CA PRO A 538 2.70 1.27 -5.13
C PRO A 538 1.94 2.42 -5.81
N ASP A 539 0.73 2.13 -6.31
CA ASP A 539 -0.14 3.08 -7.03
C ASP A 539 -0.57 4.33 -6.22
N SER A 540 -0.47 4.29 -4.89
CA SER A 540 -1.01 5.31 -3.96
C SER A 540 -0.02 5.72 -2.89
N ALA A 541 1.27 5.70 -3.24
CA ALA A 541 2.31 6.19 -2.36
C ALA A 541 3.07 7.37 -2.96
N SER A 542 3.50 8.27 -2.08
CA SER A 542 4.48 9.30 -2.39
C SER A 542 5.74 9.06 -1.58
N MET A 543 6.88 9.46 -2.13
CA MET A 543 8.16 9.38 -1.44
C MET A 543 8.92 10.67 -1.67
N VAL A 544 9.39 11.28 -0.59
CA VAL A 544 10.08 12.57 -0.57
C VAL A 544 11.35 12.43 0.24
N THR A 545 12.43 13.00 -0.25
CA THR A 545 13.69 13.15 0.49
C THR A 545 13.83 14.58 0.97
N VAL A 546 14.13 14.76 2.26
CA VAL A 546 14.38 16.07 2.85
C VAL A 546 15.89 16.23 2.98
N HIS A 547 16.49 17.20 2.31
CA HIS A 547 17.95 17.38 2.33
C HIS A 547 18.46 18.17 3.55
N SER A 548 17.62 19.02 4.14
CA SER A 548 17.98 19.82 5.32
C SER A 548 18.12 18.98 6.59
N VAL A 549 17.45 17.84 6.65
CA VAL A 549 17.56 16.81 7.67
C VAL A 549 17.61 15.50 6.90
N PRO A 550 18.73 14.75 6.85
CA PRO A 550 18.90 13.62 5.94
C PRO A 550 17.87 12.54 6.25
N MET A 551 16.73 12.62 5.56
CA MET A 551 15.52 11.87 5.85
C MET A 551 14.84 11.45 4.55
N ALA A 552 14.36 10.21 4.53
CA ALA A 552 13.41 9.72 3.54
C ALA A 552 12.04 9.56 4.20
N PHE A 553 11.00 10.06 3.54
CA PHE A 553 9.63 10.01 4.03
C PHE A 553 8.72 9.46 2.93
N ALA A 554 7.97 8.41 3.24
CA ALA A 554 6.99 7.82 2.35
C ALA A 554 5.60 7.86 2.99
N THR A 555 4.60 8.32 2.23
CA THR A 555 3.19 8.26 2.62
C THR A 555 2.50 7.25 1.74
N ILE A 556 1.85 6.26 2.34
CA ILE A 556 1.09 5.20 1.67
C ILE A 556 -0.36 5.32 2.14
N ASN A 557 -1.25 5.61 1.20
CA ASN A 557 -2.67 5.79 1.52
C ASN A 557 -3.42 4.47 1.47
N ALA A 558 -4.25 4.22 2.48
CA ALA A 558 -5.06 3.02 2.66
C ALA A 558 -4.28 1.72 2.34
N PRO A 559 -3.11 1.49 2.99
CA PRO A 559 -2.27 0.34 2.73
C PRO A 559 -3.05 -0.96 2.93
N VAL A 560 -2.79 -1.96 2.10
CA VAL A 560 -3.54 -3.22 2.14
C VAL A 560 -3.09 -4.06 3.34
N PRO A 561 -3.99 -4.45 4.25
CA PRO A 561 -3.62 -5.29 5.39
C PRO A 561 -2.95 -6.59 4.95
N GLY A 562 -1.80 -6.89 5.54
CA GLY A 562 -0.97 -8.07 5.24
C GLY A 562 0.01 -7.91 4.09
N ASP A 563 -0.09 -6.86 3.28
CA ASP A 563 0.92 -6.55 2.27
C ASP A 563 2.19 -6.01 2.92
N ARG A 564 3.30 -6.13 2.18
CA ARG A 564 4.62 -5.70 2.59
C ARG A 564 5.03 -4.46 1.82
N TYR A 565 5.67 -3.52 2.49
CA TYR A 565 6.23 -2.33 1.87
C TYR A 565 7.72 -2.30 2.13
N ARG A 566 8.50 -2.16 1.07
CA ARG A 566 9.96 -2.18 1.12
C ARG A 566 10.51 -0.86 0.61
N ILE A 567 11.39 -0.24 1.40
CA ILE A 567 12.20 0.90 0.98
C ILE A 567 13.62 0.39 0.80
N ASN A 568 14.15 0.49 -0.43
CA ASN A 568 15.55 0.19 -0.71
C ASN A 568 16.31 1.49 -0.91
N TRP A 569 17.55 1.54 -0.40
CA TRP A 569 18.44 2.67 -0.63
C TRP A 569 19.85 2.23 -1.02
N GLU A 570 20.48 3.01 -1.89
CA GLU A 570 21.88 2.78 -2.26
C GLU A 570 22.81 3.19 -1.13
N VAL A 571 23.66 2.24 -0.72
CA VAL A 571 24.70 2.46 0.27
C VAL A 571 25.82 3.30 -0.33
N GLN A 572 26.35 4.25 0.44
CA GLN A 572 27.43 5.11 -0.04
C GLN A 572 28.67 4.29 -0.43
N ARG A 573 29.16 4.50 -1.65
CA ARG A 573 30.40 3.87 -2.11
C ARG A 573 31.59 4.60 -1.52
N VAL A 574 32.38 3.89 -0.73
CA VAL A 574 33.72 4.37 -0.37
C VAL A 574 34.65 4.00 -1.53
N ALA A 575 35.43 4.96 -2.03
CA ALA A 575 36.51 4.65 -2.95
C ALA A 575 37.38 3.58 -2.29
N SER A 576 37.45 2.39 -2.87
CA SER A 576 38.23 1.28 -2.34
C SER A 576 39.65 1.80 -2.11
N ALA A 577 40.04 1.96 -0.84
CA ALA A 577 41.40 2.28 -0.52
C ALA A 577 42.27 1.22 -1.19
N GLN A 578 43.25 1.68 -1.95
CA GLN A 578 44.17 0.93 -2.79
C GLN A 578 45.04 -0.10 -2.01
N ASN A 579 44.67 -0.47 -0.78
CA ASN A 579 45.50 -1.11 0.24
C ASN A 579 45.05 -2.53 0.65
N ALA A 580 44.10 -3.15 -0.06
CA ALA A 580 43.62 -4.51 0.24
C ALA A 580 44.72 -5.61 0.22
N HIS A 581 45.88 -5.34 -0.40
CA HIS A 581 47.00 -6.29 -0.45
C HIS A 581 47.82 -6.36 0.85
N ASN A 582 47.79 -5.32 1.70
CA ASN A 582 48.59 -5.25 2.93
C ASN A 582 47.85 -5.79 4.17
N GLU A 583 46.51 -5.71 4.18
CA GLU A 583 45.65 -6.25 5.25
C GLU A 583 45.67 -7.79 5.29
N LEU A 584 45.66 -8.45 4.12
CA LEU A 584 45.66 -9.91 4.00
C LEU A 584 46.92 -10.58 4.58
N ALA A 585 48.04 -9.83 4.65
CA ALA A 585 49.30 -10.30 5.19
C ALA A 585 49.33 -10.27 6.74
N TYR A 586 48.67 -9.29 7.37
CA TYR A 586 48.55 -9.19 8.83
C TYR A 586 47.45 -10.10 9.38
N GLU A 587 46.34 -10.21 8.65
CA GLU A 587 45.26 -11.17 8.95
C GLU A 587 45.82 -12.61 8.93
N LYS A 588 46.60 -12.94 7.88
CA LYS A 588 47.41 -14.16 7.88
C LYS A 588 48.44 -14.17 9.00
N ALA A 589 49.10 -13.07 9.35
CA ALA A 589 50.08 -13.06 10.43
C ALA A 589 49.48 -13.24 11.84
N LEU A 590 48.21 -12.93 12.09
CA LEU A 590 47.53 -13.19 13.38
C LEU A 590 46.87 -14.57 13.40
N LEU A 591 46.26 -15.00 12.29
CA LEU A 591 45.71 -16.35 12.14
C LEU A 591 46.80 -17.43 11.98
N GLN A 592 47.98 -17.06 11.46
CA GLN A 592 49.17 -17.92 11.31
C GLN A 592 50.28 -17.58 12.31
N ALA A 593 50.16 -16.50 13.09
CA ALA A 593 50.91 -16.44 14.34
C ALA A 593 50.41 -17.61 15.16
N ALA A 594 51.24 -18.65 15.23
CA ALA A 594 51.27 -19.58 16.34
C ALA A 594 50.91 -18.79 17.61
N PRO A 595 50.05 -19.34 18.49
CA PRO A 595 49.38 -18.62 19.57
C PRO A 595 50.41 -17.69 20.15
N ILE A 596 50.18 -16.36 20.07
CA ILE A 596 51.06 -15.32 20.64
C ILE A 596 51.71 -15.98 21.85
N SER A 597 53.00 -16.34 21.76
CA SER A 597 53.58 -17.47 22.53
C SER A 597 52.91 -17.51 23.90
N GLU A 598 52.19 -18.57 24.32
CA GLU A 598 51.28 -18.52 25.50
C GLU A 598 51.80 -17.63 26.63
N GLN A 599 53.10 -17.72 26.88
CA GLN A 599 53.93 -16.84 27.72
C GLN A 599 53.71 -15.31 27.58
N ARG A 600 53.66 -14.71 26.38
CA ARG A 600 53.41 -13.28 26.12
C ARG A 600 51.96 -12.87 26.36
N VAL A 601 51.00 -13.74 26.09
CA VAL A 601 49.59 -13.44 26.42
C VAL A 601 49.35 -13.61 27.92
N GLU A 602 49.94 -14.63 28.53
CA GLU A 602 49.92 -14.83 29.98
C GLU A 602 50.63 -13.68 30.71
N GLU A 603 51.75 -13.17 30.19
CA GLU A 603 52.39 -11.92 30.67
C GLU A 603 51.48 -10.71 30.48
N TYR A 604 50.80 -10.61 29.34
CA TYR A 604 49.88 -9.51 29.04
C TYR A 604 48.67 -9.50 29.97
N VAL A 605 48.03 -10.65 30.17
CA VAL A 605 46.86 -10.74 31.04
C VAL A 605 47.25 -10.62 32.50
N LYS A 606 48.38 -11.20 32.94
CA LYS A 606 48.95 -10.91 34.28
C LYS A 606 49.16 -9.42 34.45
N LEU A 607 49.66 -8.73 33.43
CA LEU A 607 49.85 -7.29 33.49
C LEU A 607 48.52 -6.52 33.52
N VAL A 608 47.54 -6.88 32.69
CA VAL A 608 46.19 -6.26 32.71
C VAL A 608 45.52 -6.49 34.06
N GLY A 609 45.64 -7.69 34.63
CA GLY A 609 45.18 -8.01 35.99
C GLY A 609 45.90 -7.20 37.06
N LEU A 610 47.24 -7.10 37.00
CA LEU A 610 48.04 -6.27 37.92
C LEU A 610 47.71 -4.77 37.78
N LEU A 611 47.46 -4.28 36.57
CA LEU A 611 47.08 -2.90 36.30
C LEU A 611 45.67 -2.60 36.79
N ALA A 612 44.74 -3.54 36.66
CA ALA A 612 43.39 -3.41 37.22
C ALA A 612 43.42 -3.40 38.76
N ILE A 613 44.26 -4.25 39.37
CA ILE A 613 44.51 -4.23 40.82
C ILE A 613 45.11 -2.88 41.24
N SER A 614 46.14 -2.39 40.54
CA SER A 614 46.78 -1.09 40.83
C SER A 614 45.81 0.09 40.67
N ALA A 615 44.91 0.04 39.68
CA ALA A 615 43.85 1.02 39.53
C ALA A 615 42.85 0.94 40.71
N PHE A 616 42.45 -0.26 41.14
CA PHE A 616 41.62 -0.42 42.35
C PHE A 616 42.28 0.20 43.58
N GLU A 617 43.58 -0.06 43.78
CA GLU A 617 44.38 0.48 44.87
C GLU A 617 44.42 2.00 44.88
N HIS A 618 44.54 2.60 43.69
CA HIS A 618 44.60 4.05 43.57
C HIS A 618 43.27 4.74 43.88
N PHE A 619 42.15 4.18 43.42
CA PHE A 619 40.83 4.82 43.56
C PHE A 619 40.08 4.46 44.85
N TYR A 620 40.42 3.34 45.50
CA TYR A 620 39.74 2.86 46.71
C TYR A 620 40.70 2.50 47.85
N PRO A 621 41.61 3.40 48.25
CA PRO A 621 42.60 3.11 49.29
C PRO A 621 41.96 2.77 50.64
N ASP A 622 40.76 3.29 50.92
CA ASP A 622 40.06 3.03 52.18
C ASP A 622 39.32 1.69 52.20
N THR A 623 38.78 1.25 51.06
CA THR A 623 38.24 -0.11 50.89
C THR A 623 39.38 -1.12 51.07
N ILE A 624 40.56 -0.83 50.51
CA ILE A 624 41.72 -1.69 50.66
C ILE A 624 42.14 -1.81 52.13
N LYS A 625 42.29 -0.69 52.84
CA LYS A 625 42.59 -0.71 54.27
C LYS A 625 41.56 -1.51 55.08
N LEU A 626 40.28 -1.46 54.68
CA LEU A 626 39.21 -2.21 55.34
C LEU A 626 39.40 -3.73 55.18
N TYR A 627 39.67 -4.20 53.96
CA TYR A 627 39.90 -5.62 53.67
C TYR A 627 41.24 -6.12 54.21
N GLU A 628 42.29 -5.30 54.14
CA GLU A 628 43.58 -5.59 54.78
C GLU A 628 43.43 -5.70 56.31
N ALA A 629 42.64 -4.84 56.94
CA ALA A 629 42.32 -4.93 58.37
C ALA A 629 41.52 -6.20 58.73
N GLN A 630 40.82 -6.79 57.77
CA GLN A 630 40.12 -8.07 57.90
C GLN A 630 41.00 -9.28 57.52
N GLY A 631 42.27 -9.06 57.14
CA GLY A 631 43.20 -10.11 56.73
C GLY A 631 42.88 -10.73 55.36
N THR A 632 42.12 -10.03 54.52
CA THR A 632 41.75 -10.49 53.17
C THR A 632 42.80 -10.04 52.17
N ASP A 633 43.39 -10.97 51.43
CA ASP A 633 44.28 -10.66 50.30
C ASP A 633 43.43 -10.20 49.11
N ILE A 634 43.44 -8.89 48.85
CA ILE A 634 42.65 -8.27 47.80
C ILE A 634 43.09 -8.72 46.41
N ALA A 635 44.39 -8.99 46.20
CA ALA A 635 44.86 -9.51 44.92
C ALA A 635 44.26 -10.89 44.63
N ALA A 636 44.13 -11.73 45.67
CA ALA A 636 43.48 -13.04 45.57
C ALA A 636 41.96 -12.96 45.36
N VAL A 637 41.31 -11.86 45.76
CA VAL A 637 39.87 -11.61 45.54
C VAL A 637 39.60 -11.00 44.16
N LEU A 638 40.45 -10.10 43.68
CA LEU A 638 40.28 -9.40 42.40
C LEU A 638 40.71 -10.23 41.19
N GLN A 639 41.74 -11.08 41.31
CA GLN A 639 42.20 -11.93 40.19
C GLN A 639 41.11 -12.83 39.58
N PRO A 640 40.31 -13.59 40.35
CA PRO A 640 39.24 -14.40 39.78
C PRO A 640 38.02 -13.60 39.29
N ALA A 641 38.01 -12.28 39.52
CA ALA A 641 36.88 -11.41 39.26
C ALA A 641 37.00 -10.61 37.95
N ILE A 642 38.07 -10.78 37.18
CA ILE A 642 38.26 -10.16 35.86
C ILE A 642 38.54 -11.27 34.85
N SER A 643 37.82 -11.27 33.74
CA SER A 643 38.07 -12.17 32.61
C SER A 643 38.47 -11.35 31.39
N VAL A 644 39.48 -11.80 30.66
CA VAL A 644 39.98 -11.12 29.46
C VAL A 644 39.91 -12.10 28.29
N SER A 645 39.18 -11.71 27.23
CA SER A 645 39.11 -12.45 25.97
C SER A 645 39.69 -11.60 24.84
N ILE A 646 40.55 -12.18 24.02
CA ILE A 646 41.12 -11.55 22.84
C ILE A 646 40.52 -12.18 21.60
N TYR A 647 40.05 -11.34 20.69
CA TYR A 647 39.44 -11.73 19.43
C TYR A 647 40.27 -11.21 18.26
N ALA A 648 40.46 -12.05 17.24
CA ALA A 648 41.07 -11.67 15.97
C ALA A 648 40.03 -11.75 14.85
N TYR A 649 40.02 -10.80 13.93
CA TYR A 649 39.08 -10.81 12.80
C TYR A 649 39.59 -11.70 11.67
N ASP A 650 38.83 -12.73 11.34
CA ASP A 650 38.99 -13.55 10.13
C ASP A 650 38.07 -12.97 9.04
N ARG A 651 38.64 -12.39 7.99
CA ARG A 651 37.91 -11.75 6.89
C ARG A 651 37.38 -12.76 5.88
N GLN A 652 37.96 -13.96 5.81
CA GLN A 652 37.39 -15.04 4.99
C GLN A 652 36.12 -15.58 5.63
N ALA A 653 36.15 -15.80 6.94
CA ALA A 653 34.98 -16.21 7.71
C ALA A 653 34.00 -15.04 7.94
N LYS A 654 34.49 -13.79 7.97
CA LYS A 654 33.78 -12.55 8.37
C LYS A 654 33.35 -12.57 9.83
N GLU A 655 34.19 -13.15 10.68
CA GLU A 655 33.94 -13.39 12.09
C GLU A 655 35.18 -13.03 12.92
N LEU A 656 34.96 -12.46 14.10
CA LEU A 656 35.93 -12.34 15.18
C LEU A 656 35.99 -13.68 15.91
N GLN A 657 37.14 -14.35 15.83
CA GLN A 657 37.39 -15.62 16.50
C GLN A 657 38.12 -15.36 17.82
N GLU A 658 37.68 -16.01 18.90
CA GLU A 658 38.38 -15.96 20.18
C GLU A 658 39.73 -16.67 20.01
N VAL A 659 40.83 -15.91 20.14
CA VAL A 659 42.19 -16.45 20.03
C VAL A 659 42.82 -16.72 21.39
N HIS A 660 42.30 -16.08 22.45
CA HIS A 660 42.74 -16.31 23.81
C HIS A 660 41.67 -15.91 24.83
N VAL A 661 41.62 -16.62 25.95
CA VAL A 661 40.79 -16.31 27.11
C VAL A 661 41.53 -16.61 28.40
N GLU A 662 41.47 -15.69 29.35
CA GLU A 662 41.84 -15.92 30.74
C GLU A 662 40.62 -15.62 31.61
N GLY A 663 40.18 -16.60 32.41
CA GLY A 663 38.91 -16.55 33.13
C GLY A 663 37.73 -17.10 32.32
N GLN A 664 36.57 -16.46 32.42
CA GLN A 664 35.36 -16.86 31.72
C GLN A 664 35.30 -16.21 30.34
N SER A 665 35.17 -17.02 29.28
CA SER A 665 35.03 -16.53 27.91
C SER A 665 33.82 -15.60 27.77
N ALA A 666 34.02 -14.48 27.06
CA ALA A 666 32.94 -13.58 26.67
C ALA A 666 32.07 -14.18 25.55
N GLY A 667 32.56 -15.20 24.83
CA GLY A 667 31.84 -15.92 23.78
C GLY A 667 32.80 -16.52 22.72
N PRO A 668 32.43 -17.61 22.03
CA PRO A 668 33.32 -18.34 21.12
C PRO A 668 33.64 -17.63 19.80
N GLY A 669 32.87 -16.59 19.44
CA GLY A 669 33.10 -15.78 18.25
C GLY A 669 31.94 -14.82 17.95
N TYR A 670 32.22 -13.76 17.18
CA TYR A 670 31.25 -12.71 16.86
C TYR A 670 31.28 -12.37 15.37
N LEU A 671 30.12 -12.23 14.72
CA LEU A 671 30.05 -11.70 13.36
C LEU A 671 30.48 -10.22 13.33
N TYR A 672 30.89 -9.72 12.17
CA TYR A 672 31.21 -8.29 11.99
C TYR A 672 30.04 -7.38 12.44
N GLY A 673 30.29 -6.54 13.45
CA GLY A 673 29.29 -5.64 14.05
C GLY A 673 28.32 -6.30 15.04
N ALA A 674 28.38 -7.62 15.25
CA ALA A 674 27.47 -8.34 16.14
C ALA A 674 28.03 -8.44 17.57
N GLY A 675 27.17 -8.26 18.57
CA GLY A 675 27.56 -8.24 19.98
C GLY A 675 28.54 -7.10 20.33
N LEU A 676 28.94 -7.03 21.59
CA LEU A 676 29.82 -5.97 22.09
C LEU A 676 31.16 -5.92 21.33
N VAL A 677 31.76 -7.09 21.10
CA VAL A 677 33.07 -7.25 20.46
C VAL A 677 32.99 -6.88 18.97
N GLY A 678 32.00 -7.40 18.24
CA GLY A 678 31.80 -7.07 16.84
C GLY A 678 31.48 -5.59 16.64
N LEU A 679 30.74 -4.98 17.56
CA LEU A 679 30.39 -3.56 17.51
C LEU A 679 31.63 -2.66 17.73
N ALA A 680 32.46 -2.97 18.74
CA ALA A 680 33.72 -2.26 18.97
C ALA A 680 34.67 -2.36 17.79
N PHE A 681 34.73 -3.53 17.15
CA PHE A 681 35.51 -3.74 15.93
C PHE A 681 34.98 -2.89 14.75
N LYS A 682 33.68 -2.97 14.49
CA LYS A 682 33.02 -2.26 13.37
C LYS A 682 33.14 -0.74 13.51
N ASN A 683 32.90 -0.22 14.70
CA ASN A 683 32.84 1.21 14.96
C ASN A 683 34.21 1.83 15.24
N GLN A 684 35.26 1.00 15.41
CA GLN A 684 36.60 1.49 15.69
C GLN A 684 36.68 2.30 17.00
N THR A 685 35.74 2.06 17.92
CA THR A 685 35.63 2.75 19.20
C THR A 685 35.46 1.74 20.33
N PRO A 686 35.97 2.03 21.54
CA PRO A 686 35.64 1.24 22.70
C PRO A 686 34.14 1.26 22.97
N VAL A 687 33.58 0.10 23.34
CA VAL A 687 32.16 -0.06 23.69
C VAL A 687 32.07 -0.75 25.03
N ALA A 688 31.26 -0.22 25.94
CA ALA A 688 30.99 -0.83 27.24
C ALA A 688 29.55 -1.37 27.33
N TYR A 689 29.37 -2.39 28.17
CA TYR A 689 28.09 -3.02 28.49
C TYR A 689 27.86 -3.05 30.00
N GLY A 690 26.65 -2.69 30.44
CA GLY A 690 26.24 -2.86 31.83
C GLY A 690 24.94 -3.59 32.04
N ALA A 691 24.98 -4.64 32.86
CA ALA A 691 23.79 -5.41 33.22
C ALA A 691 22.85 -4.64 34.15
N GLY A 692 23.35 -3.62 34.88
CA GLY A 692 22.56 -2.78 35.78
C GLY A 692 21.97 -1.50 35.18
N LEU A 693 22.32 -1.16 33.93
CA LEU A 693 21.74 -0.01 33.24
C LEU A 693 20.28 -0.29 32.85
N PRO A 694 19.38 0.72 32.88
CA PRO A 694 18.06 0.59 32.25
C PRO A 694 18.28 0.07 30.84
N LYS A 695 17.50 -0.94 30.40
CA LYS A 695 17.76 -1.67 29.15
C LYS A 695 18.02 -0.77 27.93
N ASN A 696 17.46 0.44 27.95
CA ASN A 696 17.58 1.50 26.94
C ASN A 696 18.99 2.13 26.83
N HIS A 697 19.94 1.79 27.71
CA HIS A 697 21.30 2.35 27.79
C HIS A 697 22.40 1.26 27.80
N ARG A 698 22.06 0.00 27.48
CA ARG A 698 22.97 -1.15 27.63
C ARG A 698 24.26 -1.09 26.81
N TYR A 699 24.27 -0.30 25.74
CA TYR A 699 25.44 -0.13 24.88
C TYR A 699 25.71 1.36 24.73
N LYS A 700 26.88 1.82 25.19
CA LYS A 700 27.34 3.19 24.97
C LYS A 700 28.66 3.15 24.21
N ALA A 701 28.61 3.56 22.94
CA ALA A 701 29.80 3.83 22.14
C ALA A 701 30.17 5.30 22.34
N THR A 702 31.34 5.57 22.93
CA THR A 702 31.81 6.94 23.11
C THR A 702 32.90 7.23 22.06
N PRO A 703 32.69 8.14 21.10
CA PRO A 703 33.74 8.52 20.17
C PRO A 703 34.87 9.22 20.92
N LEU A 704 36.10 8.84 20.62
CA LEU A 704 37.30 9.48 21.17
C LEU A 704 37.67 10.67 20.29
N LYS A 705 37.42 11.89 20.76
CA LYS A 705 37.97 13.10 20.13
C LYS A 705 39.33 13.42 20.74
N ASP A 706 40.16 14.18 20.02
CA ASP A 706 41.53 14.59 20.41
C ASP A 706 41.62 15.59 21.59
N GLU A 707 40.57 15.71 22.41
CA GLU A 707 40.56 16.59 23.59
C GLU A 707 40.85 15.80 24.89
N PRO A 708 41.22 16.47 26.00
CA PRO A 708 41.38 15.81 27.29
C PRO A 708 40.13 15.03 27.68
N LEU A 709 40.32 13.75 28.01
CA LEU A 709 39.25 12.78 28.33
C LEU A 709 38.35 13.17 29.52
N GLU A 710 38.79 14.11 30.36
CA GLU A 710 38.06 14.59 31.55
C GLU A 710 36.75 15.32 31.18
N ASP A 711 36.67 15.93 30.00
CA ASP A 711 35.52 16.77 29.59
C ASP A 711 34.46 16.03 28.74
N GLN A 712 34.66 14.74 28.42
CA GLN A 712 33.84 14.01 27.43
C GLN A 712 32.98 12.87 27.99
N PHE A 713 33.13 12.55 29.28
CA PHE A 713 32.44 11.44 29.95
C PHE A 713 31.55 11.91 31.10
N ASP A 714 30.49 12.67 30.78
CA ASP A 714 29.39 12.89 31.72
C ASP A 714 28.43 11.69 31.63
N ILE A 715 28.77 10.60 32.30
CA ILE A 715 27.99 9.35 32.33
C ILE A 715 27.61 9.05 33.77
N GLU A 716 26.32 9.23 34.09
CA GLU A 716 25.74 8.79 35.35
C GLU A 716 25.99 7.30 35.55
N ALA A 717 26.64 6.98 36.67
CA ALA A 717 27.23 5.67 36.96
C ALA A 717 26.17 4.56 37.11
N GLY A 718 26.18 3.59 36.21
CA GLY A 718 25.52 2.29 36.36
C GLY A 718 26.55 1.15 36.38
N ASN A 719 26.15 0.00 36.94
CA ASN A 719 26.96 -1.22 37.02
C ASN A 719 27.29 -1.76 35.60
N GLU A 720 28.47 -1.42 35.08
CA GLU A 720 29.01 -1.93 33.83
C GLU A 720 29.89 -3.18 34.05
N ASP A 721 29.60 -4.28 33.34
CA ASP A 721 30.17 -5.62 33.58
C ASP A 721 31.12 -6.06 32.46
N THR A 722 31.16 -5.39 31.30
CA THR A 722 32.08 -5.78 30.20
C THR A 722 32.48 -4.59 29.31
N LEU A 723 33.76 -4.51 28.94
CA LEU A 723 34.34 -3.48 28.07
C LEU A 723 35.05 -4.13 26.87
N ALA A 724 34.73 -3.70 25.64
CA ALA A 724 35.40 -4.13 24.42
C ALA A 724 36.21 -3.00 23.79
N ILE A 725 37.47 -3.26 23.46
CA ILE A 725 38.44 -2.27 22.96
C ILE A 725 39.04 -2.75 21.63
N PRO A 726 38.92 -1.99 20.53
CA PRO A 726 39.53 -2.35 19.26
C PRO A 726 41.06 -2.30 19.32
N LEU A 727 41.72 -3.30 18.72
CA LEU A 727 43.17 -3.42 18.63
C LEU A 727 43.70 -2.93 17.29
N TYR A 728 44.58 -1.94 17.30
CA TYR A 728 45.22 -1.36 16.11
C TYR A 728 46.67 -1.79 15.99
N ALA A 729 47.16 -1.92 14.75
CA ALA A 729 48.57 -2.17 14.49
C ALA A 729 49.37 -0.88 14.69
N ALA A 730 50.58 -1.00 15.24
CA ALA A 730 51.51 0.10 15.37
C ALA A 730 52.01 0.60 14.04
N ASP A 731 52.25 1.92 13.95
CA ASP A 731 53.22 2.45 13.01
C ASP A 731 54.61 1.91 13.39
N VAL A 732 55.01 0.78 12.79
CA VAL A 732 56.40 0.34 12.86
C VAL A 732 57.21 1.31 12.01
N ALA A 733 57.92 2.23 12.66
CA ALA A 733 58.87 3.13 12.03
C ALA A 733 60.07 2.32 11.50
N GLY A 734 59.94 1.78 10.28
CA GLY A 734 60.99 1.06 9.56
C GLY A 734 61.05 1.49 8.09
N GLU A 735 62.24 1.85 7.66
CA GLU A 735 62.74 2.55 6.45
C GLU A 735 62.10 2.39 5.05
N THR A 736 60.91 1.81 4.86
CA THR A 736 60.27 1.79 3.52
C THR A 736 58.78 2.12 3.56
N GLY A 737 58.49 3.42 3.51
CA GLY A 737 57.20 3.95 3.06
C GLY A 737 56.17 4.19 4.16
N ARG A 738 55.70 5.45 4.25
CA ARG A 738 54.57 5.87 5.08
C ARG A 738 53.34 4.99 4.79
N ARG A 739 52.87 4.27 5.81
CA ARG A 739 51.63 3.48 5.81
C ARG A 739 50.45 4.37 6.17
N ALA A 740 49.24 3.96 5.79
CA ALA A 740 48.01 4.59 6.28
C ALA A 740 47.57 3.86 7.57
N ALA A 741 47.53 4.59 8.67
CA ALA A 741 46.87 4.18 9.91
C ALA A 741 45.35 4.09 9.71
N GLY A 742 44.65 3.21 10.44
CA GLY A 742 43.21 3.41 10.65
C GLY A 742 42.29 2.21 10.84
N GLU A 743 42.75 0.97 10.98
CA GLU A 743 41.81 -0.17 11.11
C GLU A 743 42.22 -1.18 12.17
N PRO A 744 41.25 -1.67 12.97
CA PRO A 744 41.52 -2.69 13.96
C PRO A 744 41.67 -4.06 13.30
N TYR A 745 42.54 -4.90 13.85
CA TYR A 745 42.71 -6.30 13.44
C TYR A 745 42.06 -7.28 14.42
N GLY A 746 41.61 -6.79 15.57
CA GLY A 746 41.03 -7.59 16.64
C GLY A 746 40.39 -6.71 17.72
N VAL A 747 39.94 -7.34 18.79
CA VAL A 747 39.31 -6.68 19.94
C VAL A 747 39.73 -7.38 21.23
N VAL A 748 39.96 -6.61 22.29
CA VAL A 748 40.07 -7.14 23.66
C VAL A 748 38.76 -6.87 24.38
N ALA A 749 38.14 -7.92 24.91
CA ALA A 749 37.00 -7.84 25.80
C ALA A 749 37.46 -8.10 27.23
N ILE A 750 37.06 -7.22 28.16
CA ILE A 750 37.36 -7.30 29.59
C ILE A 750 36.03 -7.40 30.32
N ALA A 751 35.74 -8.54 30.93
CA ALA A 751 34.54 -8.76 31.72
C ALA A 751 34.87 -8.70 33.22
N PHE A 752 34.01 -8.06 34.00
CA PHE A 752 34.09 -7.96 35.45
C PHE A 752 33.01 -8.86 36.07
N SER A 753 33.38 -9.69 37.05
CA SER A 753 32.42 -10.54 37.74
C SER A 753 31.48 -9.71 38.62
N SER A 754 30.23 -10.18 38.76
CA SER A 754 29.22 -9.57 39.64
C SER A 754 29.66 -9.48 41.11
N THR A 755 30.60 -10.33 41.52
CA THR A 755 31.21 -10.33 42.86
C THR A 755 31.97 -9.04 43.15
N LEU A 756 32.59 -8.42 42.14
CA LEU A 756 33.32 -7.17 42.27
C LEU A 756 32.37 -5.98 42.50
N GLY A 757 31.20 -6.00 41.83
CA GLY A 757 30.12 -5.04 42.06
C GLY A 757 29.54 -5.13 43.47
N ALA A 758 29.41 -6.33 44.02
CA ALA A 758 28.98 -6.54 45.41
C ALA A 758 30.02 -6.03 46.44
N LEU A 759 31.32 -6.24 46.17
CA LEU A 759 32.42 -5.74 47.01
C LEU A 759 32.48 -4.21 47.11
N VAL A 760 32.13 -3.51 46.03
CA VAL A 760 32.07 -2.03 45.98
C VAL A 760 30.83 -1.49 46.70
N LEU A 761 29.72 -2.22 46.66
CA LEU A 761 28.45 -1.82 47.29
C LEU A 761 28.46 -1.97 48.83
N ASP A 762 29.20 -2.93 49.38
CA ASP A 762 29.24 -3.19 50.83
C ASP A 762 30.13 -2.17 51.60
N GLY A 763 31.01 -1.44 50.90
CA GLY A 763 31.93 -0.46 51.51
C GLY A 763 31.52 1.01 51.38
N ALA A 764 30.56 1.37 50.52
CA ALA A 764 30.29 2.76 50.17
C ALA A 764 28.79 3.14 50.31
N GLN A 765 28.44 3.77 51.43
CA GLN A 765 27.22 4.59 51.51
C GLN A 765 27.45 5.94 50.81
N SER A 766 27.60 5.93 49.47
CA SER A 766 27.38 7.04 48.52
C SER A 766 28.04 6.74 47.18
N ALA A 767 27.25 6.55 46.12
CA ALA A 767 27.72 6.64 44.73
C ALA A 767 27.99 8.13 44.41
N PRO A 768 29.08 8.51 43.69
CA PRO A 768 29.30 8.20 42.26
C PRO A 768 30.80 8.07 41.87
N ARG A 769 31.38 6.86 41.72
CA ARG A 769 32.83 6.74 41.40
C ARG A 769 33.26 5.60 40.44
N LEU A 770 32.32 4.87 39.81
CA LEU A 770 32.66 3.82 38.83
C LEU A 770 33.17 4.37 37.48
N THR A 771 32.86 5.63 37.14
CA THR A 771 33.35 6.30 35.92
C THR A 771 34.87 6.43 35.89
N ALA A 772 35.51 6.60 37.05
CA ALA A 772 36.96 6.65 37.19
C ALA A 772 37.63 5.31 36.84
N TYR A 773 36.92 4.19 37.05
CA TYR A 773 37.40 2.83 36.79
C TYR A 773 37.55 2.57 35.28
N GLY A 774 36.51 2.89 34.50
CA GLY A 774 36.53 2.77 33.04
C GLY A 774 37.49 3.78 32.37
N LEU A 775 37.56 5.02 32.89
CA LEU A 775 38.47 6.05 32.39
C LEU A 775 39.94 5.71 32.66
N ALA A 776 40.28 5.26 33.88
CA ALA A 776 41.64 4.86 34.22
C ALA A 776 42.07 3.58 33.50
N ALA A 777 41.20 2.56 33.44
CA ALA A 777 41.46 1.35 32.66
C ALA A 777 41.66 1.67 31.17
N SER A 778 40.81 2.52 30.57
CA SER A 778 40.94 2.94 29.17
C SER A 778 42.21 3.75 28.90
N ALA A 779 42.55 4.72 29.76
CA ALA A 779 43.76 5.54 29.62
C ALA A 779 45.05 4.72 29.84
N MET A 780 45.06 3.80 30.81
CA MET A 780 46.20 2.95 31.13
C MET A 780 46.38 1.83 30.10
N VAL A 781 45.29 1.21 29.61
CA VAL A 781 45.34 0.26 28.49
C VAL A 781 45.86 0.97 27.24
N ARG A 782 45.45 2.22 26.97
CA ARG A 782 45.99 3.01 25.85
C ARG A 782 47.47 3.32 25.99
N GLN A 783 47.89 3.79 27.16
CA GLN A 783 49.30 4.07 27.44
C GLN A 783 50.14 2.79 27.32
N PHE A 784 49.63 1.66 27.81
CA PHE A 784 50.31 0.38 27.76
C PHE A 784 50.42 -0.17 26.32
N VAL A 785 49.31 -0.21 25.56
CA VAL A 785 49.31 -0.59 24.13
C VAL A 785 50.33 0.25 23.38
N LYS A 786 50.32 1.58 23.59
CA LYS A 786 51.23 2.53 22.94
C LYS A 786 52.70 2.38 23.33
N THR A 787 53.02 1.76 24.47
CA THR A 787 54.39 1.71 25.02
C THR A 787 55.01 0.30 24.92
N HIS A 788 54.22 -0.77 24.81
CA HIS A 788 54.71 -2.15 24.91
C HIS A 788 54.15 -3.14 23.86
N ILE A 789 53.07 -2.79 23.15
CA ILE A 789 52.52 -3.62 22.05
C ILE A 789 52.87 -2.99 20.70
N LEU A 790 52.76 -1.65 20.61
CA LEU A 790 53.37 -0.86 19.55
C LEU A 790 54.87 -0.71 19.78
#